data_AF-A0A2K0U3D9-F1
#
_entry.id   AF-A0A2K0U3D9-F1
#
_cell.length_a   1.000
_cell.length_b   1.000
_cell.length_c   1.000
_cell.angle_alpha   90.00
_cell.angle_beta   90.00
_cell.angle_gamma   90.00
#
_symmetry.space_group_name_H-M   'P 1'
#
loop_
_entity.id
_entity.type
_entity.pdbx_description
1 polymer ?
#
loop_
_entity_poly.entity_id
_entity_poly.type
_entity_poly.pdbx_seq_one_letter_code
_entity_poly.pdbx_strand_id
1 'polypeptide(L)'
;MEILKDMSEHVVVVLAGSFNRIPEVLGSSSAARWLFPRQLHFEDYSDDELRRIFVQMVGQNSFKIEQGPLGPFPRIVAQRVGRSREEHGFGNVHELRLAYGKILERHSTRIRKRVSEIEDSWTEPAPDEHLLTGQDIIGPEPEDIRTKSEAWKELQKMAGLEDIKSAVNQLLSRSKINYQREINGMKLLKTSLNRIFIGPPGTGKTTVAKLYGQILADIGLVSSRKVIYKTPGDFIGQYIGESETKTSAILDATKGKILIIDDAHMFYHGNGLGSGETDEFRLGCIDILVSKIHNKPGEDRCVILVGYPDRMEDMLQKCNPGLRRRFPLEEAFRFYDYDDNRLQEILDIKMEEDGIRASPEAIKVASELLRRARDRPNFGNGGDVVNFLNQAKVRHRERMSKITDVETMDIVLEPEDFDPQYDRGATAAGKCRALFDGLIGFEDTIQRFQTYQRIAENLRRNNKDPRGIIPFTYIFKGPPGTGKTHTARIIGQIFYDMGFLSTNEVIECSATHLIGKYVGHTGPKVVELFERSLGKVLFIDEAYRLAVGGQHSFSNEAVGEIVDCMTKSRYHRKMVIVMAGYTHDMDLLMKVNAGLRGRFATEIMFTPMNPESALKHLCNLIAKQDIQLLEAEDGSGVQESGIMMNLFEMLAKTKGWSNGRDMQTLAGVVTEYVYGNIDGFEQWQGRGLCITRKDLIRLMRDMLQQRMKGGMNEVVLKEVD
;
A
#
# COMPACT_ATOMS: atom_id res chain seq x y z
N MET A 1 46.94 -38.35 -2.87
CA MET A 1 47.70 -38.32 -4.14
C MET A 1 49.03 -39.03 -4.05
N GLU A 2 49.83 -38.81 -3.00
CA GLU A 2 51.08 -39.57 -2.78
C GLU A 2 50.84 -41.08 -2.64
N ILE A 3 49.84 -41.49 -1.85
CA ILE A 3 49.42 -42.91 -1.72
C ILE A 3 49.05 -43.54 -3.07
N LEU A 4 48.46 -42.76 -3.99
CA LEU A 4 48.06 -43.26 -5.31
C LEU A 4 49.25 -43.44 -6.26
N LYS A 5 50.35 -42.71 -6.06
CA LYS A 5 51.59 -42.89 -6.82
C LYS A 5 52.28 -44.20 -6.42
N ASP A 6 52.38 -44.45 -5.12
CA ASP A 6 53.07 -45.64 -4.58
C ASP A 6 52.33 -46.96 -4.87
N MET A 7 51.02 -46.91 -5.10
CA MET A 7 50.20 -48.10 -5.38
C MET A 7 49.79 -48.26 -6.86
N SER A 8 50.35 -47.46 -7.75
CA SER A 8 49.91 -47.36 -9.15
C SER A 8 50.05 -48.65 -9.98
N GLU A 9 50.94 -49.57 -9.59
CA GLU A 9 51.13 -50.87 -10.27
C GLU A 9 50.21 -51.99 -9.75
N HIS A 10 49.50 -51.77 -8.64
CA HIS A 10 48.69 -52.81 -7.98
C HIS A 10 47.21 -52.43 -7.82
N VAL A 11 46.84 -51.16 -8.01
CA VAL A 11 45.48 -50.67 -7.77
C VAL A 11 44.97 -49.87 -8.96
N VAL A 12 43.82 -50.27 -9.50
CA VAL A 12 43.07 -49.48 -10.48
C VAL A 12 42.14 -48.52 -9.73
N VAL A 13 42.34 -47.23 -9.92
CA VAL A 13 41.51 -46.19 -9.29
C VAL A 13 40.58 -45.57 -10.34
N VAL A 14 39.28 -45.70 -10.13
CA VAL A 14 38.25 -45.11 -10.98
C VAL A 14 37.61 -43.94 -10.25
N LEU A 15 37.72 -42.74 -10.84
CA LEU A 15 36.97 -41.56 -10.40
C LEU A 15 35.71 -41.43 -11.25
N ALA A 16 34.54 -41.50 -10.61
CA ALA A 16 33.24 -41.34 -11.25
C ALA A 16 32.49 -40.16 -10.64
N GLY A 17 31.75 -39.41 -11.47
CA GLY A 17 31.15 -38.14 -11.08
C GLY A 17 30.73 -37.31 -12.30
N SER A 18 30.07 -36.19 -12.06
CA SER A 18 29.54 -35.33 -13.13
C SER A 18 30.66 -34.69 -13.96
N PHE A 19 30.44 -34.59 -15.27
CA PHE A 19 31.40 -34.04 -16.23
C PHE A 19 32.01 -32.69 -15.83
N ASN A 20 31.22 -31.80 -15.21
CA ASN A 20 31.70 -30.48 -14.80
C ASN A 20 32.49 -30.47 -13.48
N ARG A 21 32.23 -31.41 -12.56
CA ARG A 21 32.85 -31.43 -11.21
C ARG A 21 34.17 -32.17 -11.15
N ILE A 22 34.34 -33.26 -11.93
CA ILE A 22 35.61 -34.01 -11.92
C ILE A 22 36.79 -33.11 -12.35
N PRO A 23 36.68 -32.28 -13.40
CA PRO A 23 37.75 -31.37 -13.79
C PRO A 23 38.05 -30.28 -12.76
N GLU A 24 37.05 -29.82 -11.98
CA GLU A 24 37.25 -28.87 -10.86
C GLU A 24 38.05 -29.53 -9.74
N VAL A 25 37.64 -30.73 -9.33
CA VAL A 25 38.32 -31.51 -8.28
C VAL A 25 39.75 -31.85 -8.69
N LEU A 26 39.96 -32.28 -9.94
CA LEU A 26 41.29 -32.59 -10.49
C LEU A 26 42.10 -31.33 -10.85
N GLY A 27 41.45 -30.19 -11.09
CA GLY A 27 42.09 -28.92 -11.47
C GLY A 27 42.81 -28.23 -10.33
N SER A 28 42.47 -28.56 -9.08
CA SER A 28 43.11 -28.05 -7.86
C SER A 28 44.57 -28.52 -7.66
N SER A 29 45.04 -29.51 -8.42
CA SER A 29 46.43 -29.98 -8.38
C SER A 29 46.90 -30.42 -9.77
N SER A 30 47.96 -29.80 -10.29
CA SER A 30 48.55 -30.16 -11.59
C SER A 30 48.99 -31.62 -11.67
N ALA A 31 49.46 -32.20 -10.57
CA ALA A 31 49.83 -33.62 -10.47
C ALA A 31 48.63 -34.58 -10.58
N ALA A 32 47.42 -34.12 -10.25
CA ALA A 32 46.21 -34.94 -10.30
C ALA A 32 45.77 -35.27 -11.73
N ARG A 33 45.87 -34.30 -12.63
CA ARG A 33 45.50 -34.50 -14.04
C ARG A 33 46.35 -35.57 -14.73
N TRP A 34 47.64 -35.66 -14.36
CA TRP A 34 48.56 -36.66 -14.93
C TRP A 34 48.29 -38.09 -14.43
N LEU A 35 47.68 -38.26 -13.25
CA LEU A 35 47.34 -39.57 -12.69
C LEU A 35 46.08 -40.19 -13.32
N PHE A 36 45.27 -39.41 -14.02
CA PHE A 36 44.04 -39.86 -14.68
C PHE A 36 44.04 -39.52 -16.19
N PRO A 37 44.95 -40.12 -16.99
CA PRO A 37 45.10 -39.79 -18.41
C PRO A 37 43.95 -40.31 -19.28
N ARG A 38 43.21 -41.32 -18.81
CA ARG A 38 42.08 -41.91 -19.53
C ARG A 38 40.78 -41.36 -18.98
N GLN A 39 40.09 -40.55 -19.79
CA GLN A 39 38.77 -40.05 -19.48
C GLN A 39 37.76 -40.77 -20.38
N LEU A 40 36.79 -41.45 -19.75
CA LEU A 40 35.65 -42.02 -20.44
C LEU A 40 34.46 -41.09 -20.24
N HIS A 41 33.99 -40.49 -21.33
CA HIS A 41 32.78 -39.68 -21.33
C HIS A 41 31.60 -40.54 -21.78
N PHE A 42 30.58 -40.61 -20.95
CA PHE A 42 29.32 -41.26 -21.29
C PHE A 42 28.31 -40.16 -21.63
N GLU A 43 27.83 -40.15 -22.87
CA GLU A 43 26.76 -39.26 -23.29
C GLU A 43 25.43 -39.66 -22.64
N ASP A 44 24.53 -38.69 -22.50
CA ASP A 44 23.17 -38.96 -22.02
C ASP A 44 22.41 -39.84 -23.01
N TYR A 45 21.64 -40.80 -22.50
CA TYR A 45 20.86 -41.69 -23.34
C TYR A 45 19.83 -40.92 -24.15
N SER A 46 19.69 -41.26 -25.42
CA SER A 46 18.61 -40.80 -26.30
C SER A 46 17.24 -41.29 -25.83
N ASP A 47 16.17 -40.67 -26.30
CA ASP A 47 14.80 -41.08 -25.97
C ASP A 47 14.53 -42.54 -26.40
N ASP A 48 15.12 -43.00 -27.49
CA ASP A 48 15.01 -44.39 -27.93
C ASP A 48 15.74 -45.38 -27.02
N GLU A 49 16.90 -44.99 -26.51
CA GLU A 49 17.65 -45.81 -25.54
C GLU A 49 16.95 -45.86 -24.19
N LEU A 50 16.47 -44.72 -23.68
CA LEU A 50 15.66 -44.67 -22.45
C LEU A 50 14.40 -45.54 -22.59
N ARG A 51 13.75 -45.54 -23.77
CA ARG A 51 12.62 -46.42 -24.05
C ARG A 51 13.01 -47.90 -23.97
N ARG A 52 14.14 -48.29 -24.57
CA ARG A 52 14.62 -49.69 -24.53
C ARG A 52 14.93 -50.12 -23.09
N ILE A 53 15.61 -49.27 -22.33
CA ILE A 53 15.94 -49.52 -20.92
C ILE A 53 14.66 -49.66 -20.10
N PHE A 54 13.66 -48.80 -20.32
CA PHE A 54 12.37 -48.88 -19.62
C PHE A 54 11.65 -50.21 -19.88
N VAL A 55 11.55 -50.62 -21.15
CA VAL A 55 10.93 -51.90 -21.54
C VAL A 55 11.66 -53.08 -20.91
N GLN A 56 13.00 -53.03 -20.87
CA GLN A 56 13.81 -54.06 -20.21
C GLN A 56 13.54 -54.11 -18.70
N MET A 57 13.45 -52.95 -18.03
CA MET A 57 13.13 -52.88 -16.59
C MET A 57 11.73 -53.44 -16.28
N VAL A 58 10.75 -53.17 -17.13
CA VAL A 58 9.38 -53.70 -17.01
C VAL A 58 9.39 -55.22 -17.15
N GLY A 59 10.05 -55.75 -18.19
CA GLY A 59 10.14 -57.19 -18.43
C GLY A 59 10.92 -57.96 -17.35
N GLN A 60 11.98 -57.37 -16.78
CA GLN A 60 12.74 -57.95 -15.66
C GLN A 60 11.90 -58.14 -14.39
N ASN A 61 10.87 -57.32 -14.19
CA ASN A 61 9.95 -57.42 -13.07
C ASN A 61 8.65 -58.17 -13.44
N SER A 62 8.66 -58.91 -14.55
CA SER A 62 7.52 -59.72 -15.04
C SER A 62 6.23 -58.93 -15.32
N PHE A 63 6.33 -57.62 -15.54
CA PHE A 63 5.19 -56.81 -15.95
C PHE A 63 5.03 -56.79 -17.48
N LYS A 64 3.79 -56.71 -17.94
CA LYS A 64 3.38 -56.45 -19.32
C LYS A 64 2.92 -55.01 -19.44
N ILE A 65 3.04 -54.44 -20.65
CA ILE A 65 2.61 -53.08 -20.96
C ILE A 65 1.41 -53.16 -21.88
N GLU A 66 0.34 -52.44 -21.53
CA GLU A 66 -0.82 -52.27 -22.40
C GLU A 66 -0.39 -51.69 -23.76
N GLN A 67 -0.95 -52.21 -24.87
CA GLN A 67 -0.51 -51.86 -26.25
C GLN A 67 0.95 -52.22 -26.59
N GLY A 68 1.63 -52.98 -25.72
CA GLY A 68 2.93 -53.60 -25.99
C GLY A 68 4.15 -52.66 -25.84
N PRO A 69 5.36 -53.23 -25.95
CA PRO A 69 6.63 -52.52 -25.70
C PRO A 69 6.97 -51.44 -26.75
N LEU A 70 6.39 -51.55 -27.95
CA LEU A 70 6.51 -50.55 -29.02
C LEU A 70 5.34 -49.57 -29.06
N GLY A 71 4.40 -49.68 -28.12
CA GLY A 71 3.23 -48.83 -28.02
C GLY A 71 3.55 -47.37 -27.62
N PRO A 72 2.53 -46.52 -27.49
CA PRO A 72 2.71 -45.12 -27.15
C PRO A 72 3.25 -44.90 -25.73
N PHE A 73 2.94 -45.78 -24.77
CA PHE A 73 3.29 -45.56 -23.35
C PHE A 73 4.80 -45.56 -23.07
N PRO A 74 5.59 -46.57 -23.51
CA PRO A 74 7.04 -46.55 -23.31
C PRO A 74 7.72 -45.33 -23.94
N ARG A 75 7.23 -44.90 -25.11
CA ARG A 75 7.71 -43.69 -25.79
C ARG A 75 7.45 -42.45 -24.96
N ILE A 76 6.25 -42.31 -24.38
CA ILE A 76 5.89 -41.15 -23.56
C ILE A 76 6.75 -41.08 -22.30
N VAL A 77 7.01 -42.20 -21.62
CA VAL A 77 7.91 -42.24 -20.45
C VAL A 77 9.30 -41.76 -20.82
N ALA A 78 9.86 -42.30 -21.91
CA ALA A 78 11.19 -41.91 -22.37
C ALA A 78 11.27 -40.43 -22.74
N GLN A 79 10.26 -39.89 -23.43
CA GLN A 79 10.17 -38.47 -23.75
C GLN A 79 10.02 -37.60 -22.51
N ARG A 80 9.25 -38.02 -21.50
CA ARG A 80 9.11 -37.28 -20.23
C ARG A 80 10.43 -37.20 -19.48
N VAL A 81 11.16 -38.32 -19.38
CA VAL A 81 12.49 -38.36 -18.76
C VAL A 81 13.49 -37.55 -19.58
N GLY A 82 13.46 -37.68 -20.91
CA GLY A 82 14.36 -36.97 -21.83
C GLY A 82 14.18 -35.44 -21.82
N ARG A 83 13.02 -34.90 -21.42
CA ARG A 83 12.81 -33.44 -21.28
C ARG A 83 13.75 -32.80 -20.26
N SER A 84 14.17 -33.55 -19.24
CA SER A 84 15.10 -33.07 -18.21
C SER A 84 16.57 -33.18 -18.61
N ARG A 85 16.90 -33.65 -19.82
CA ARG A 85 18.29 -33.79 -20.31
C ARG A 85 19.05 -32.45 -20.35
N GLU A 86 18.34 -31.34 -20.55
CA GLU A 86 18.93 -29.99 -20.54
C GLU A 86 19.11 -29.41 -19.11
N GLU A 87 18.69 -30.12 -18.07
CA GLU A 87 18.81 -29.66 -16.67
C GLU A 87 20.15 -30.07 -16.06
N HIS A 88 20.74 -29.20 -15.25
CA HIS A 88 21.95 -29.54 -14.50
C HIS A 88 21.68 -30.68 -13.52
N GLY A 89 22.35 -31.82 -13.74
CA GLY A 89 22.25 -33.01 -12.88
C GLY A 89 21.29 -34.09 -13.37
N PHE A 90 20.94 -34.11 -14.67
CA PHE A 90 20.15 -35.18 -15.25
C PHE A 90 20.75 -36.56 -14.95
N GLY A 91 19.98 -37.42 -14.27
CA GLY A 91 20.45 -38.70 -13.75
C GLY A 91 20.35 -39.87 -14.72
N ASN A 92 19.96 -39.66 -15.99
CA ASN A 92 19.75 -40.72 -16.99
C ASN A 92 18.84 -41.84 -16.46
N VAL A 93 19.39 -43.05 -16.27
CA VAL A 93 18.70 -44.23 -15.76
C VAL A 93 18.16 -44.00 -14.35
N HIS A 94 18.78 -43.14 -13.54
CA HIS A 94 18.27 -42.80 -12.22
C HIS A 94 16.89 -42.11 -12.32
N GLU A 95 16.73 -41.12 -13.20
CA GLU A 95 15.45 -40.46 -13.44
C GLU A 95 14.41 -41.43 -14.00
N LEU A 96 14.84 -42.34 -14.88
CA LEU A 96 13.97 -43.40 -15.38
C LEU A 96 13.50 -44.36 -14.28
N ARG A 97 14.36 -44.69 -13.31
CA ARG A 97 14.00 -45.48 -12.12
C ARG A 97 13.02 -44.73 -11.22
N LEU A 98 13.20 -43.43 -11.01
CA LEU A 98 12.25 -42.61 -10.26
C LEU A 98 10.88 -42.58 -10.95
N ALA A 99 10.86 -42.39 -12.27
CA ALA A 99 9.63 -42.45 -13.07
C ALA A 99 8.96 -43.83 -12.96
N TYR A 100 9.73 -44.92 -13.08
CA TYR A 100 9.21 -46.28 -12.93
C TYR A 100 8.65 -46.56 -11.54
N GLY A 101 9.31 -46.06 -10.49
CA GLY A 101 8.80 -46.15 -9.11
C GLY A 101 7.42 -45.51 -8.96
N LYS A 102 7.21 -44.32 -9.54
CA LYS A 102 5.89 -43.66 -9.56
C LYS A 102 4.83 -44.46 -10.33
N ILE A 103 5.21 -45.13 -11.43
CA ILE A 103 4.31 -46.00 -12.19
C ILE A 103 3.87 -47.19 -11.34
N LEU A 104 4.79 -47.81 -10.61
CA LEU A 104 4.48 -48.93 -9.72
C LEU A 104 3.60 -48.52 -8.52
N GLU A 105 3.80 -47.30 -7.99
CA GLU A 105 2.95 -46.76 -6.93
C GLU A 105 1.50 -46.56 -7.40
N ARG A 106 1.31 -46.02 -8.62
CA ARG A 106 -0.01 -45.90 -9.25
C ARG A 106 -0.64 -47.26 -9.51
N HIS A 107 0.14 -48.20 -10.06
CA HIS A 107 -0.29 -49.58 -10.28
C HIS A 107 -0.79 -50.22 -8.97
N SER A 108 0.00 -50.14 -7.90
CA SER A 108 -0.36 -50.67 -6.58
C SER A 108 -1.65 -50.03 -6.04
N THR A 109 -1.83 -48.73 -6.24
CA THR A 109 -3.05 -48.02 -5.81
C THR A 109 -4.28 -48.46 -6.60
N ARG A 110 -4.15 -48.60 -7.93
CA ARG A 110 -5.21 -49.10 -8.81
C ARG A 110 -5.62 -50.53 -8.46
N ILE A 111 -4.66 -51.44 -8.28
CA ILE A 111 -4.93 -52.84 -7.92
C ILE A 111 -5.65 -52.91 -6.57
N ARG A 112 -5.16 -52.20 -5.53
CA ARG A 112 -5.83 -52.17 -4.21
C ARG A 112 -7.28 -51.70 -4.30
N LYS A 113 -7.54 -50.63 -5.07
CA LYS A 113 -8.90 -50.14 -5.27
C LYS A 113 -9.79 -51.18 -5.97
N ARG A 114 -9.26 -51.84 -7.01
CA ARG A 114 -10.01 -52.82 -7.78
C ARG A 114 -10.31 -54.10 -7.00
N VAL A 115 -9.38 -54.55 -6.16
CA VAL A 115 -9.61 -55.69 -5.26
C VAL A 115 -10.73 -55.38 -4.27
N SER A 116 -10.73 -54.18 -3.66
CA SER A 116 -11.80 -53.73 -2.76
C SER A 116 -13.17 -53.67 -3.46
N GLU A 117 -13.24 -53.19 -4.70
CA GLU A 117 -14.50 -53.12 -5.46
C GLU A 117 -15.06 -54.52 -5.81
N ILE A 118 -14.19 -55.52 -6.01
CA ILE A 118 -14.59 -56.90 -6.34
C ILE A 118 -15.11 -57.63 -5.10
N GLU A 119 -14.49 -57.42 -3.93
CA GLU A 119 -14.99 -57.94 -2.65
C GLU A 119 -16.44 -57.52 -2.36
N ASP A 120 -16.84 -56.32 -2.84
CA ASP A 120 -18.18 -55.78 -2.70
C ASP A 120 -19.18 -56.24 -3.80
N SER A 121 -18.70 -56.72 -4.96
CA SER A 121 -19.53 -56.87 -6.18
C SER A 121 -19.65 -58.29 -6.75
N TRP A 122 -18.80 -59.25 -6.36
CA TRP A 122 -18.83 -60.70 -6.71
C TRP A 122 -19.04 -61.10 -8.20
N THR A 123 -19.04 -60.16 -9.15
CA THR A 123 -19.44 -60.39 -10.55
C THR A 123 -18.36 -60.05 -11.58
N GLU A 124 -17.26 -59.44 -11.15
CA GLU A 124 -16.19 -58.98 -12.05
C GLU A 124 -14.91 -59.82 -11.90
N PRO A 125 -14.17 -60.05 -13.01
CA PRO A 125 -12.93 -60.81 -12.98
C PRO A 125 -11.82 -60.08 -12.20
N ALA A 126 -10.95 -60.86 -11.55
CA ALA A 126 -9.79 -60.34 -10.83
C ALA A 126 -8.88 -59.47 -11.74
N PRO A 127 -8.31 -58.37 -11.22
CA PRO A 127 -7.42 -57.52 -12.01
C PRO A 127 -6.11 -58.26 -12.34
N ASP A 128 -5.57 -58.03 -13.54
CA ASP A 128 -4.25 -58.53 -13.91
C ASP A 128 -3.17 -57.74 -13.17
N GLU A 129 -2.62 -58.34 -12.10
CA GLU A 129 -1.57 -57.77 -11.26
C GLU A 129 -0.23 -57.56 -11.99
N HIS A 130 -0.06 -58.14 -13.17
CA HIS A 130 1.15 -58.01 -13.97
C HIS A 130 0.96 -57.11 -15.18
N LEU A 131 -0.17 -56.40 -15.33
CA LEU A 131 -0.43 -55.49 -16.45
C LEU A 131 -0.33 -54.01 -16.03
N LEU A 132 0.66 -53.32 -16.57
CA LEU A 132 0.76 -51.86 -16.52
C LEU A 132 -0.11 -51.25 -17.64
N THR A 133 -1.12 -50.50 -17.23
CA THR A 133 -2.01 -49.76 -18.13
C THR A 133 -1.52 -48.35 -18.41
N GLY A 134 -2.14 -47.70 -19.40
CA GLY A 134 -1.93 -46.28 -19.70
C GLY A 134 -2.16 -45.37 -18.49
N GLN A 135 -3.10 -45.70 -17.60
CA GLN A 135 -3.34 -44.93 -16.36
C GLN A 135 -2.17 -45.04 -15.37
N ASP A 136 -1.50 -46.19 -15.30
CA ASP A 136 -0.33 -46.35 -14.44
C ASP A 136 0.86 -45.57 -15.02
N ILE A 137 1.05 -45.69 -16.34
CA ILE A 137 2.22 -45.17 -17.04
C ILE A 137 2.14 -43.66 -17.25
N ILE A 138 1.06 -43.17 -17.86
CA ILE A 138 0.87 -41.74 -18.15
C ILE A 138 0.36 -41.03 -16.89
N GLY A 139 -0.47 -41.71 -16.09
CA GLY A 139 -1.29 -41.10 -15.06
C GLY A 139 -2.77 -41.05 -15.48
N PRO A 140 -3.67 -40.80 -14.52
CA PRO A 140 -5.09 -40.65 -14.82
C PRO A 140 -5.31 -39.49 -15.81
N GLU A 141 -6.37 -39.59 -16.61
CA GLU A 141 -6.83 -38.44 -17.39
C GLU A 141 -7.14 -37.28 -16.45
N PRO A 142 -6.77 -36.02 -16.78
CA PRO A 142 -7.07 -34.88 -15.93
C PRO A 142 -8.57 -34.79 -15.67
N GLU A 143 -8.98 -35.16 -14.46
CA GLU A 143 -10.38 -35.09 -14.06
C GLU A 143 -10.86 -33.64 -14.05
N ASP A 144 -12.17 -33.48 -14.23
CA ASP A 144 -12.77 -32.19 -14.00
C ASP A 144 -12.84 -31.89 -12.51
N ILE A 145 -11.81 -31.22 -11.99
CA ILE A 145 -11.72 -30.90 -10.56
C ILE A 145 -12.76 -29.89 -10.09
N ARG A 146 -13.56 -29.28 -10.99
CA ARG A 146 -14.49 -28.20 -10.64
C ARG A 146 -15.53 -28.61 -9.59
N THR A 147 -15.84 -29.90 -9.49
CA THR A 147 -16.78 -30.44 -8.48
C THR A 147 -16.09 -30.95 -7.22
N LYS A 148 -14.82 -31.37 -7.32
CA LYS A 148 -14.09 -32.06 -6.24
C LYS A 148 -13.09 -31.16 -5.49
N SER A 149 -12.57 -30.11 -6.12
CA SER A 149 -11.56 -29.23 -5.52
C SER A 149 -12.23 -28.23 -4.57
N GLU A 150 -11.95 -28.36 -3.27
CA GLU A 150 -12.37 -27.39 -2.26
C GLU A 150 -11.73 -26.02 -2.48
N ALA A 151 -10.45 -25.98 -2.90
CA ALA A 151 -9.76 -24.73 -3.21
C ALA A 151 -10.43 -23.98 -4.39
N TRP A 152 -10.92 -24.72 -5.39
CA TRP A 152 -11.71 -24.13 -6.47
C TRP A 152 -13.06 -23.58 -5.99
N LYS A 153 -13.78 -24.31 -5.13
CA LYS A 153 -15.04 -23.83 -4.55
C LYS A 153 -14.84 -22.58 -3.71
N GLU A 154 -13.78 -22.53 -2.91
CA GLU A 154 -13.41 -21.36 -2.11
C GLU A 154 -13.09 -20.16 -3.01
N LEU A 155 -12.31 -20.36 -4.08
CA LEU A 155 -12.03 -19.31 -5.06
C LEU A 155 -13.31 -18.79 -5.75
N GLN A 156 -14.30 -19.65 -5.99
CA GLN A 156 -15.59 -19.25 -6.56
C GLN A 156 -16.42 -18.38 -5.62
N LYS A 157 -16.36 -18.63 -4.31
CA LYS A 157 -17.02 -17.81 -3.28
C LYS A 157 -16.41 -16.42 -3.16
N MET A 158 -15.13 -16.27 -3.48
CA MET A 158 -14.48 -14.96 -3.45
C MET A 158 -15.08 -14.02 -4.50
N ALA A 159 -15.46 -12.83 -4.03
CA ALA A 159 -16.05 -11.79 -4.84
C ALA A 159 -15.05 -11.23 -5.88
N GLY A 160 -15.50 -11.11 -7.13
CA GLY A 160 -14.66 -10.66 -8.26
C GLY A 160 -13.71 -11.75 -8.77
N LEU A 161 -12.52 -11.35 -9.24
CA LEU A 161 -11.46 -12.23 -9.74
C LEU A 161 -11.84 -13.04 -11.00
N GLU A 162 -12.76 -12.53 -11.83
CA GLU A 162 -13.24 -13.23 -13.03
C GLU A 162 -12.12 -13.59 -14.01
N ASP A 163 -11.12 -12.71 -14.16
CA ASP A 163 -9.93 -12.99 -14.97
C ASP A 163 -9.13 -14.19 -14.45
N ILE A 164 -9.02 -14.32 -13.12
CA ILE A 164 -8.32 -15.44 -12.47
C ILE A 164 -9.12 -16.72 -12.62
N LYS A 165 -10.44 -16.66 -12.37
CA LYS A 165 -11.36 -17.80 -12.54
C LYS A 165 -11.33 -18.30 -13.99
N SER A 166 -11.37 -17.39 -14.96
CA SER A 166 -11.25 -17.70 -16.40
C SER A 166 -9.89 -18.33 -16.73
N ALA A 167 -8.78 -17.77 -16.22
CA ALA A 167 -7.45 -18.31 -16.44
C ALA A 167 -7.30 -19.74 -15.88
N VAL A 168 -7.84 -20.03 -14.70
CA VAL A 168 -7.87 -21.39 -14.14
C VAL A 168 -8.68 -22.35 -15.03
N ASN A 169 -9.84 -21.93 -15.54
CA ASN A 169 -10.63 -22.73 -16.48
C ASN A 169 -9.86 -23.02 -17.79
N GLN A 170 -9.07 -22.06 -18.27
CA GLN A 170 -8.21 -22.26 -19.43
C GLN A 170 -7.08 -23.26 -19.14
N LEU A 171 -6.50 -23.24 -17.93
CA LEU A 171 -5.50 -24.22 -17.50
C LEU A 171 -6.08 -25.63 -17.44
N LEU A 172 -7.29 -25.79 -16.92
CA LEU A 172 -8.01 -27.08 -16.91
C LEU A 172 -8.22 -27.62 -18.32
N SER A 173 -8.76 -26.78 -19.20
CA SER A 173 -9.00 -27.13 -20.60
C SER A 173 -7.70 -27.50 -21.30
N ARG A 174 -6.62 -26.74 -21.03
CA ARG A 174 -5.30 -26.98 -21.63
C ARG A 174 -4.64 -28.25 -21.09
N SER A 175 -4.86 -28.62 -19.83
CA SER A 175 -4.38 -29.87 -19.26
C SER A 175 -4.97 -31.08 -20.00
N LYS A 176 -6.29 -31.07 -20.23
CA LYS A 176 -6.98 -32.11 -21.02
C LYS A 176 -6.46 -32.20 -22.46
N ILE A 177 -6.30 -31.05 -23.13
CA ILE A 177 -5.72 -30.99 -24.49
C ILE A 177 -4.31 -31.56 -24.50
N ASN A 178 -3.46 -31.19 -23.54
CA ASN A 178 -2.09 -31.68 -23.46
C ASN A 178 -2.01 -33.18 -23.20
N TYR A 179 -2.91 -33.73 -22.37
CA TYR A 179 -3.02 -35.17 -22.14
C TYR A 179 -3.27 -35.93 -23.45
N GLN A 180 -4.27 -35.49 -24.23
CA GLN A 180 -4.57 -36.07 -25.54
C GLN A 180 -3.42 -35.89 -26.54
N ARG A 181 -2.75 -34.74 -26.53
CA ARG A 181 -1.57 -34.50 -27.39
C ARG A 181 -0.43 -35.44 -27.03
N GLU A 182 -0.19 -35.70 -25.75
CA GLU A 182 0.86 -36.62 -25.30
C GLU A 182 0.61 -38.06 -25.76
N ILE A 183 -0.61 -38.56 -25.58
CA ILE A 183 -1.04 -39.89 -26.06
C ILE A 183 -0.80 -40.02 -27.57
N ASN A 184 -1.17 -38.99 -28.33
CA ASN A 184 -1.02 -38.95 -29.78
C ASN A 184 0.42 -38.67 -30.24
N GLY A 185 1.39 -38.50 -29.33
CA GLY A 185 2.78 -38.17 -29.67
C GLY A 185 2.97 -36.77 -30.27
N MET A 186 2.01 -35.88 -30.07
CA MET A 186 2.09 -34.49 -30.50
C MET A 186 2.85 -33.64 -29.49
N LYS A 187 3.50 -32.57 -29.97
CA LYS A 187 4.18 -31.60 -29.11
C LYS A 187 3.17 -30.92 -28.17
N LEU A 188 3.48 -30.92 -26.87
CA LEU A 188 2.67 -30.26 -25.86
C LEU A 188 2.62 -28.74 -26.05
N LEU A 189 1.47 -28.15 -25.71
CA LEU A 189 1.32 -26.72 -25.63
C LEU A 189 2.02 -26.21 -24.36
N LYS A 190 2.91 -25.22 -24.55
CA LYS A 190 3.64 -24.59 -23.44
C LYS A 190 2.66 -23.86 -22.52
N THR A 191 2.72 -24.18 -21.23
CA THR A 191 1.92 -23.53 -20.18
C THR A 191 2.86 -23.07 -19.08
N SER A 192 2.89 -21.77 -18.80
CA SER A 192 3.61 -21.24 -17.65
C SER A 192 2.76 -21.47 -16.39
N LEU A 193 3.32 -22.18 -15.41
CA LEU A 193 2.72 -22.31 -14.08
C LEU A 193 3.04 -21.10 -13.20
N ASN A 194 4.16 -20.43 -13.51
CA ASN A 194 4.65 -19.26 -12.80
C ASN A 194 3.80 -18.03 -13.08
N ARG A 195 3.48 -17.27 -12.03
CA ARG A 195 2.55 -16.13 -12.10
C ARG A 195 2.99 -14.97 -11.21
N ILE A 196 2.57 -13.76 -11.59
CA ILE A 196 2.73 -12.54 -10.80
C ILE A 196 1.34 -12.10 -10.33
N PHE A 197 1.21 -11.76 -9.06
CA PHE A 197 -0.01 -11.26 -8.44
C PHE A 197 0.25 -9.82 -7.98
N ILE A 198 -0.41 -8.86 -8.62
CA ILE A 198 -0.19 -7.43 -8.36
C ILE A 198 -1.46 -6.71 -7.97
N GLY A 199 -1.36 -5.82 -7.00
CA GLY A 199 -2.46 -4.94 -6.64
C GLY A 199 -2.35 -4.35 -5.23
N PRO A 200 -3.32 -3.51 -4.83
CA PRO A 200 -3.35 -2.83 -3.54
C PRO A 200 -3.33 -3.80 -2.33
N PRO A 201 -2.93 -3.35 -1.13
CA PRO A 201 -2.91 -4.19 0.06
C PRO A 201 -4.34 -4.63 0.46
N GLY A 202 -4.43 -5.82 1.05
CA GLY A 202 -5.68 -6.42 1.55
C GLY A 202 -6.76 -6.72 0.49
N THR A 203 -6.39 -6.80 -0.78
CA THR A 203 -7.20 -7.34 -1.89
C THR A 203 -7.18 -8.88 -1.98
N GLY A 204 -6.62 -9.56 -0.98
CA GLY A 204 -6.58 -11.03 -0.91
C GLY A 204 -5.52 -11.71 -1.77
N LYS A 205 -4.52 -11.00 -2.32
CA LYS A 205 -3.47 -11.55 -3.20
C LYS A 205 -2.84 -12.84 -2.67
N THR A 206 -2.37 -12.84 -1.43
CA THR A 206 -1.70 -13.97 -0.79
C THR A 206 -2.64 -15.14 -0.54
N THR A 207 -3.91 -14.86 -0.22
CA THR A 207 -4.96 -15.88 -0.08
C THR A 207 -5.23 -16.56 -1.43
N VAL A 208 -5.44 -15.77 -2.48
CA VAL A 208 -5.69 -16.31 -3.84
C VAL A 208 -4.46 -17.04 -4.38
N ALA A 209 -3.24 -16.60 -4.07
CA ALA A 209 -2.01 -17.30 -4.46
C ALA A 209 -1.95 -18.71 -3.85
N LYS A 210 -2.35 -18.87 -2.58
CA LYS A 210 -2.44 -20.20 -1.93
C LYS A 210 -3.48 -21.08 -2.63
N LEU A 211 -4.68 -20.56 -2.86
CA LEU A 211 -5.76 -21.28 -3.54
C LEU A 211 -5.36 -21.69 -4.95
N TYR A 212 -4.79 -20.75 -5.73
CA TYR A 212 -4.29 -21.01 -7.08
C TYR A 212 -3.26 -22.14 -7.09
N GLY A 213 -2.29 -22.12 -6.17
CA GLY A 213 -1.30 -23.18 -6.04
C GLY A 213 -1.91 -24.55 -5.71
N GLN A 214 -2.87 -24.59 -4.79
CA GLN A 214 -3.59 -25.82 -4.44
C GLN A 214 -4.41 -26.34 -5.62
N ILE A 215 -5.07 -25.45 -6.37
CA ILE A 215 -5.79 -25.81 -7.59
C ILE A 215 -4.83 -26.43 -8.61
N LEU A 216 -3.64 -25.86 -8.83
CA LEU A 216 -2.67 -26.47 -9.76
C LEU A 216 -2.26 -27.89 -9.36
N ALA A 217 -2.10 -28.14 -8.05
CA ALA A 217 -1.85 -29.48 -7.53
C ALA A 217 -3.06 -30.42 -7.73
N ASP A 218 -4.29 -29.92 -7.58
CA ASP A 218 -5.51 -30.68 -7.84
C ASP A 218 -5.66 -31.07 -9.32
N ILE A 219 -5.25 -30.18 -10.25
CA ILE A 219 -5.19 -30.47 -11.68
C ILE A 219 -4.12 -31.53 -11.99
N GLY A 220 -3.16 -31.75 -11.09
CA GLY A 220 -2.01 -32.63 -11.30
C GLY A 220 -0.86 -31.97 -12.06
N LEU A 221 -0.80 -30.63 -12.10
CA LEU A 221 0.31 -29.87 -12.69
C LEU A 221 1.50 -29.72 -11.73
N VAL A 222 1.28 -29.94 -10.43
CA VAL A 222 2.31 -29.93 -9.38
C VAL A 222 2.09 -31.14 -8.47
N SER A 223 3.17 -31.83 -8.07
CA SER A 223 3.10 -33.09 -7.31
C SER A 223 2.50 -32.97 -5.91
N SER A 224 2.50 -31.79 -5.29
CA SER A 224 2.04 -31.60 -3.91
C SER A 224 1.28 -30.29 -3.73
N ARG A 225 0.22 -30.34 -2.91
CA ARG A 225 -0.51 -29.16 -2.40
C ARG A 225 0.29 -28.33 -1.38
N LYS A 226 1.49 -28.78 -0.98
CA LYS A 226 2.30 -28.09 0.03
C LYS A 226 2.74 -26.73 -0.49
N VAL A 227 2.28 -25.67 0.17
CA VAL A 227 2.67 -24.29 -0.10
C VAL A 227 3.83 -23.91 0.82
N ILE A 228 4.90 -23.38 0.23
CA ILE A 228 6.04 -22.80 0.92
C ILE A 228 5.93 -21.28 0.76
N TYR A 229 5.80 -20.59 1.89
CA TYR A 229 5.70 -19.14 1.95
C TYR A 229 7.05 -18.53 2.32
N LYS A 230 7.48 -17.53 1.56
CA LYS A 230 8.76 -16.83 1.75
C LYS A 230 8.61 -15.33 1.48
N THR A 231 9.52 -14.56 2.05
CA THR A 231 9.71 -13.12 1.79
C THR A 231 11.15 -12.88 1.33
N PRO A 232 11.49 -11.77 0.67
CA PRO A 232 12.87 -11.47 0.27
C PRO A 232 13.90 -11.57 1.40
N GLY A 233 13.50 -11.26 2.65
CA GLY A 233 14.35 -11.42 3.83
C GLY A 233 14.78 -12.88 4.09
N ASP A 234 13.98 -13.88 3.69
CA ASP A 234 14.35 -15.29 3.82
C ASP A 234 15.47 -15.72 2.86
N PHE A 235 15.65 -15.00 1.76
CA PHE A 235 16.64 -15.32 0.73
C PHE A 235 17.99 -14.64 0.99
N ILE A 236 17.98 -13.50 1.70
CA ILE A 236 19.15 -12.67 1.91
C ILE A 236 19.98 -13.23 3.08
N GLY A 237 21.25 -13.53 2.81
CA GLY A 237 22.27 -13.90 3.78
C GLY A 237 22.99 -12.70 4.38
N GLN A 238 23.77 -12.95 5.44
CA GLN A 238 24.64 -11.94 6.05
C GLN A 238 26.03 -11.91 5.39
N TYR A 239 26.41 -12.99 4.68
CA TYR A 239 27.71 -13.15 4.05
C TYR A 239 27.61 -13.34 2.52
N ILE A 240 28.67 -12.96 1.78
CA ILE A 240 28.82 -13.20 0.33
C ILE A 240 28.73 -14.70 0.03
N GLY A 241 27.90 -15.09 -0.94
CA GLY A 241 27.66 -16.49 -1.32
C GLY A 241 26.56 -17.19 -0.49
N GLU A 242 26.18 -16.64 0.67
CA GLU A 242 25.16 -17.25 1.55
C GLU A 242 23.76 -17.06 0.97
N SER A 243 23.47 -15.86 0.43
CA SER A 243 22.20 -15.55 -0.22
C SER A 243 21.91 -16.50 -1.39
N GLU A 244 22.95 -16.80 -2.16
CA GLU A 244 22.91 -17.73 -3.28
C GLU A 244 22.63 -19.17 -2.81
N THR A 245 23.33 -19.59 -1.76
CA THR A 245 23.15 -20.93 -1.16
C THR A 245 21.75 -21.10 -0.59
N LYS A 246 21.24 -20.10 0.15
CA LYS A 246 19.88 -20.08 0.71
C LYS A 246 18.83 -20.13 -0.40
N THR A 247 18.97 -19.29 -1.42
CA THR A 247 18.05 -19.26 -2.57
C THR A 247 18.02 -20.61 -3.28
N SER A 248 19.20 -21.20 -3.53
CA SER A 248 19.35 -22.51 -4.14
C SER A 248 18.64 -23.61 -3.32
N ALA A 249 18.82 -23.61 -1.99
CA ALA A 249 18.21 -24.57 -1.08
C ALA A 249 16.67 -24.41 -0.99
N ILE A 250 16.16 -23.18 -0.93
CA ILE A 250 14.72 -22.90 -0.96
C ILE A 250 14.12 -23.45 -2.25
N LEU A 251 14.76 -23.17 -3.39
CA LEU A 251 14.27 -23.67 -4.69
C LEU A 251 14.32 -25.20 -4.74
N ASP A 252 15.38 -25.85 -4.29
CA ASP A 252 15.44 -27.32 -4.28
C ASP A 252 14.36 -27.93 -3.38
N ALA A 253 14.08 -27.32 -2.21
CA ALA A 253 13.01 -27.75 -1.31
C ALA A 253 11.60 -27.57 -1.89
N THR A 254 11.44 -26.71 -2.90
CA THR A 254 10.16 -26.41 -3.57
C THR A 254 9.92 -27.23 -4.84
N LYS A 255 10.84 -28.13 -5.24
CA LYS A 255 10.55 -29.10 -6.30
C LYS A 255 9.32 -29.93 -5.90
N GLY A 256 8.36 -30.03 -6.82
CA GLY A 256 7.06 -30.68 -6.61
C GLY A 256 6.07 -29.90 -5.76
N LYS A 257 6.31 -28.62 -5.48
CA LYS A 257 5.54 -27.79 -4.54
C LYS A 257 5.26 -26.40 -5.08
N ILE A 258 4.50 -25.62 -4.32
CA ILE A 258 4.20 -24.21 -4.61
C ILE A 258 5.08 -23.31 -3.76
N LEU A 259 5.78 -22.35 -4.39
CA LEU A 259 6.55 -21.31 -3.73
C LEU A 259 5.83 -19.96 -3.91
N ILE A 260 5.42 -19.34 -2.82
CA ILE A 260 4.90 -17.97 -2.80
C ILE A 260 5.99 -17.07 -2.23
N ILE A 261 6.37 -16.04 -2.99
CA ILE A 261 7.25 -14.98 -2.51
C ILE A 261 6.42 -13.71 -2.36
N ASP A 262 6.10 -13.35 -1.12
CA ASP A 262 5.35 -12.14 -0.82
C ASP A 262 6.25 -10.91 -0.76
N ASP A 263 5.69 -9.75 -1.11
CA ASP A 263 6.42 -8.49 -1.29
C ASP A 263 7.69 -8.65 -2.14
N ALA A 264 7.61 -9.43 -3.22
CA ALA A 264 8.73 -9.75 -4.10
C ALA A 264 9.44 -8.50 -4.65
N HIS A 265 8.72 -7.39 -4.83
CA HIS A 265 9.29 -6.10 -5.24
C HIS A 265 10.41 -5.60 -4.31
N MET A 266 10.47 -6.07 -3.05
CA MET A 266 11.55 -5.75 -2.10
C MET A 266 12.89 -6.40 -2.46
N PHE A 267 12.96 -7.28 -3.46
CA PHE A 267 14.26 -7.63 -4.05
C PHE A 267 14.95 -6.44 -4.73
N TYR A 268 14.22 -5.34 -4.98
CA TYR A 268 14.77 -4.13 -5.59
C TYR A 268 14.32 -2.87 -4.86
N HIS A 269 15.27 -2.02 -4.47
CA HIS A 269 14.99 -0.79 -3.72
C HIS A 269 15.14 0.50 -4.53
N GLY A 270 15.38 0.40 -5.85
CA GLY A 270 15.63 1.57 -6.71
C GLY A 270 17.01 2.19 -6.54
N ASN A 271 17.40 3.11 -7.43
CA ASN A 271 18.66 3.85 -7.36
C ASN A 271 18.62 4.98 -6.31
N GLY A 272 18.29 4.67 -5.06
CA GLY A 272 18.55 5.58 -3.95
C GLY A 272 20.05 5.64 -3.66
N LEU A 273 20.63 6.84 -3.52
CA LEU A 273 22.03 6.98 -3.11
C LEU A 273 22.23 6.37 -1.71
N GLY A 274 22.76 5.14 -1.64
CA GLY A 274 23.17 4.52 -0.38
C GLY A 274 23.28 2.99 -0.28
N SER A 275 23.08 2.18 -1.34
CA SER A 275 22.89 0.72 -1.19
C SER A 275 23.77 -0.19 -2.05
N GLY A 276 25.06 0.11 -2.23
CA GLY A 276 25.95 -0.69 -3.09
C GLY A 276 26.06 -2.18 -2.72
N GLU A 277 26.30 -2.53 -1.45
CA GLU A 277 26.55 -3.93 -1.05
C GLU A 277 25.26 -4.77 -0.91
N THR A 278 24.17 -4.20 -0.41
CA THR A 278 22.92 -4.94 -0.22
C THR A 278 22.20 -5.29 -1.51
N ASP A 279 22.44 -4.52 -2.58
CA ASP A 279 21.81 -4.78 -3.87
C ASP A 279 22.53 -5.90 -4.65
N GLU A 280 23.84 -6.10 -4.44
CA GLU A 280 24.56 -7.25 -5.01
C GLU A 280 24.02 -8.60 -4.49
N PHE A 281 23.76 -8.71 -3.18
CA PHE A 281 23.18 -9.93 -2.59
C PHE A 281 21.79 -10.25 -3.15
N ARG A 282 20.97 -9.21 -3.38
CA ARG A 282 19.61 -9.35 -3.91
C ARG A 282 19.62 -9.72 -5.39
N LEU A 283 20.54 -9.15 -6.16
CA LEU A 283 20.74 -9.51 -7.57
C LEU A 283 21.20 -10.97 -7.71
N GLY A 284 22.12 -11.44 -6.86
CA GLY A 284 22.54 -12.84 -6.83
C GLY A 284 21.37 -13.82 -6.56
N CYS A 285 20.42 -13.44 -5.70
CA CYS A 285 19.18 -14.21 -5.49
C CYS A 285 18.34 -14.28 -6.78
N ILE A 286 18.17 -13.16 -7.48
CA ILE A 286 17.40 -13.08 -8.72
C ILE A 286 18.05 -13.93 -9.82
N ASP A 287 19.38 -13.90 -9.93
CA ASP A 287 20.09 -14.69 -10.93
C ASP A 287 19.91 -16.20 -10.70
N ILE A 288 19.87 -16.64 -9.45
CA ILE A 288 19.55 -18.03 -9.12
C ILE A 288 18.09 -18.38 -9.38
N LEU A 289 17.15 -17.47 -9.07
CA LEU A 289 15.75 -17.64 -9.44
C LEU A 289 15.63 -17.84 -10.96
N VAL A 290 16.28 -17.00 -11.76
CA VAL A 290 16.24 -17.08 -13.23
C VAL A 290 16.91 -18.35 -13.76
N SER A 291 18.00 -18.80 -13.12
CA SER A 291 18.73 -20.00 -13.55
C SER A 291 18.02 -21.30 -13.19
N LYS A 292 17.28 -21.36 -12.07
CA LYS A 292 16.58 -22.57 -11.61
C LYS A 292 15.08 -22.61 -11.94
N ILE A 293 14.49 -21.49 -12.34
CA ILE A 293 13.09 -21.44 -12.80
C ILE A 293 13.09 -21.51 -14.31
N HIS A 294 12.39 -22.50 -14.83
CA HIS A 294 12.19 -22.65 -16.25
C HIS A 294 10.71 -22.34 -16.55
N ASN A 295 10.30 -22.40 -17.82
CA ASN A 295 8.89 -22.35 -18.21
C ASN A 295 8.68 -23.46 -19.26
N LYS A 296 9.18 -24.66 -18.94
CA LYS A 296 9.21 -25.81 -19.87
C LYS A 296 7.99 -26.71 -19.60
N PRO A 297 7.42 -27.37 -20.63
CA PRO A 297 6.34 -28.34 -20.42
C PRO A 297 6.80 -29.49 -19.52
N GLY A 298 6.05 -29.77 -18.46
CA GLY A 298 6.37 -30.84 -17.49
C GLY A 298 7.15 -30.36 -16.26
N GLU A 299 7.35 -29.05 -16.10
CA GLU A 299 7.90 -28.47 -14.88
C GLU A 299 6.99 -28.75 -13.67
N ASP A 300 7.58 -29.32 -12.63
CA ASP A 300 6.89 -29.74 -11.41
C ASP A 300 7.13 -28.72 -10.29
N ARG A 301 6.85 -27.44 -10.57
CA ARG A 301 6.95 -26.34 -9.59
C ARG A 301 6.08 -25.18 -10.05
N CYS A 302 5.42 -24.52 -9.11
CA CYS A 302 4.78 -23.22 -9.33
C CYS A 302 5.42 -22.18 -8.43
N VAL A 303 5.95 -21.10 -9.02
CA VAL A 303 6.44 -19.92 -8.30
C VAL A 303 5.49 -18.75 -8.53
N ILE A 304 5.04 -18.13 -7.44
CA ILE A 304 4.13 -16.99 -7.45
C ILE A 304 4.83 -15.80 -6.80
N LEU A 305 4.98 -14.71 -7.54
CA LEU A 305 5.50 -13.44 -7.03
C LEU A 305 4.35 -12.51 -6.68
N VAL A 306 4.29 -12.01 -5.45
CA VAL A 306 3.25 -11.08 -5.00
C VAL A 306 3.87 -9.70 -4.75
N GLY A 307 3.20 -8.62 -5.17
CA GLY A 307 3.68 -7.27 -4.90
C GLY A 307 2.76 -6.15 -5.37
N TYR A 308 3.24 -4.91 -5.29
CA TYR A 308 2.53 -3.72 -5.78
C TYR A 308 2.80 -3.48 -7.27
N PRO A 309 1.82 -3.03 -8.07
CA PRO A 309 1.96 -2.91 -9.53
C PRO A 309 3.20 -2.12 -9.96
N ASP A 310 3.31 -0.86 -9.54
CA ASP A 310 4.39 0.05 -9.98
C ASP A 310 5.77 -0.45 -9.53
N ARG A 311 5.86 -0.98 -8.31
CA ARG A 311 7.13 -1.49 -7.76
C ARG A 311 7.58 -2.80 -8.42
N MET A 312 6.62 -3.67 -8.74
CA MET A 312 6.90 -4.92 -9.48
C MET A 312 7.32 -4.62 -10.91
N GLU A 313 6.67 -3.66 -11.57
CA GLU A 313 7.06 -3.21 -12.89
C GLU A 313 8.50 -2.66 -12.88
N ASP A 314 8.83 -1.81 -11.92
CA ASP A 314 10.18 -1.26 -11.78
C ASP A 314 11.24 -2.35 -11.57
N MET A 315 10.98 -3.29 -10.65
CA MET A 315 11.86 -4.43 -10.40
C MET A 315 12.07 -5.30 -11.64
N LEU A 316 10.99 -5.67 -12.35
CA LEU A 316 11.07 -6.55 -13.52
C LEU A 316 11.76 -5.90 -14.71
N GLN A 317 11.68 -4.57 -14.83
CA GLN A 317 12.37 -3.82 -15.87
C GLN A 317 13.87 -3.65 -15.57
N LYS A 318 14.24 -3.41 -14.31
CA LYS A 318 15.58 -2.96 -13.93
C LYS A 318 16.51 -4.04 -13.37
N CYS A 319 15.98 -5.13 -12.79
CA CYS A 319 16.84 -6.15 -12.14
C CYS A 319 17.53 -7.09 -13.12
N ASN A 320 16.75 -7.89 -13.87
CA ASN A 320 17.30 -8.88 -14.78
C ASN A 320 16.27 -9.18 -15.91
N PRO A 321 16.64 -8.98 -17.19
CA PRO A 321 15.75 -9.28 -18.33
C PRO A 321 15.24 -10.73 -18.37
N GLY A 322 16.01 -11.67 -17.82
CA GLY A 322 15.64 -13.08 -17.70
C GLY A 322 14.44 -13.30 -16.76
N LEU A 323 14.31 -12.48 -15.70
CA LEU A 323 13.18 -12.57 -14.77
C LEU A 323 11.87 -12.23 -15.47
N ARG A 324 11.85 -11.16 -16.29
CA ARG A 324 10.68 -10.78 -17.11
C ARG A 324 10.26 -11.87 -18.10
N ARG A 325 11.22 -12.64 -18.63
CA ARG A 325 10.90 -13.79 -19.52
C ARG A 325 10.28 -14.97 -18.78
N ARG A 326 10.62 -15.16 -17.50
CA ARG A 326 10.04 -16.22 -16.65
C ARG A 326 8.71 -15.80 -16.04
N PHE A 327 8.57 -14.51 -15.76
CA PHE A 327 7.39 -13.88 -15.20
C PHE A 327 6.95 -12.70 -16.07
N PRO A 328 6.24 -12.94 -17.19
CA PRO A 328 5.72 -11.89 -18.04
C PRO A 328 4.69 -11.05 -17.28
N LEU A 329 4.91 -9.74 -17.21
CA LEU A 329 4.01 -8.81 -16.52
C LEU A 329 2.64 -8.74 -17.22
N GLU A 330 2.59 -9.06 -18.51
CA GLU A 330 1.40 -9.12 -19.33
C GLU A 330 0.48 -10.30 -18.93
N GLU A 331 1.03 -11.35 -18.30
CA GLU A 331 0.29 -12.50 -17.76
C GLU A 331 0.03 -12.39 -16.25
N ALA A 332 0.30 -11.23 -15.65
CA ALA A 332 0.08 -11.00 -14.23
C ALA A 332 -1.41 -10.93 -13.88
N PHE A 333 -1.81 -11.53 -12.76
CA PHE A 333 -3.14 -11.35 -12.19
C PHE A 333 -3.21 -10.03 -11.43
N ARG A 334 -4.13 -9.17 -11.86
CA ARG A 334 -4.32 -7.83 -11.33
C ARG A 334 -5.49 -7.81 -10.35
N PHE A 335 -5.20 -7.28 -9.17
CA PHE A 335 -6.14 -7.04 -8.11
C PHE A 335 -6.39 -5.54 -8.02
N TYR A 336 -7.65 -5.17 -7.85
CA TYR A 336 -8.10 -3.79 -7.80
C TYR A 336 -8.72 -3.51 -6.43
N ASP A 337 -8.74 -2.24 -6.03
CA ASP A 337 -9.48 -1.83 -4.84
C ASP A 337 -10.94 -2.23 -4.96
N TYR A 338 -11.51 -2.77 -3.88
CA TYR A 338 -12.92 -3.11 -3.82
C TYR A 338 -13.78 -1.84 -3.86
N ASP A 339 -14.89 -1.93 -4.59
CA ASP A 339 -15.94 -0.91 -4.53
C ASP A 339 -16.78 -1.06 -3.25
N ASP A 340 -17.67 -0.10 -3.01
CA ASP A 340 -18.47 -0.03 -1.79
C ASP A 340 -19.37 -1.28 -1.63
N ASN A 341 -19.90 -1.81 -2.73
CA ASN A 341 -20.71 -3.03 -2.72
C ASN A 341 -19.87 -4.25 -2.31
N ARG A 342 -18.67 -4.38 -2.87
CA ARG A 342 -17.74 -5.48 -2.56
C ARG A 342 -17.21 -5.41 -1.13
N LEU A 343 -16.94 -4.20 -0.63
CA LEU A 343 -16.55 -4.01 0.78
C LEU A 343 -17.67 -4.41 1.73
N GLN A 344 -18.93 -4.13 1.37
CA GLN A 344 -20.10 -4.59 2.13
C GLN A 344 -20.25 -6.11 2.08
N GLU A 345 -20.11 -6.74 0.91
CA GLU A 345 -20.13 -8.21 0.80
C GLU A 345 -19.04 -8.86 1.69
N ILE A 346 -17.84 -8.28 1.72
CA ILE A 346 -16.75 -8.77 2.59
C ILE A 346 -17.10 -8.60 4.07
N LEU A 347 -17.73 -7.48 4.44
CA LEU A 347 -18.20 -7.23 5.81
C LEU A 347 -19.24 -8.28 6.21
N ASP A 348 -20.21 -8.57 5.33
CA ASP A 348 -21.27 -9.55 5.55
C ASP A 348 -20.68 -10.96 5.75
N ILE A 349 -19.75 -11.38 4.88
CA ILE A 349 -19.06 -12.68 5.00
C ILE A 349 -18.31 -12.77 6.34
N LYS A 350 -17.58 -11.71 6.72
CA LYS A 350 -16.81 -11.71 7.98
C LYS A 350 -17.70 -11.73 9.21
N MET A 351 -18.82 -11.02 9.17
CA MET A 351 -19.83 -11.06 10.22
C MET A 351 -20.47 -12.44 10.33
N GLU A 352 -20.77 -13.11 9.22
CA GLU A 352 -21.31 -14.47 9.20
C GLU A 352 -20.32 -15.50 9.76
N GLU A 353 -19.04 -15.42 9.36
CA GLU A 353 -17.96 -16.25 9.90
C GLU A 353 -17.81 -16.11 11.42
N ASP A 354 -17.99 -14.89 11.94
CA ASP A 354 -17.86 -14.57 13.36
C ASP A 354 -19.18 -14.76 14.15
N GLY A 355 -20.29 -15.10 13.49
CA GLY A 355 -21.62 -15.22 14.12
C GLY A 355 -22.19 -13.88 14.63
N ILE A 356 -21.82 -12.76 14.02
CA ILE A 356 -22.18 -11.40 14.44
C ILE A 356 -23.30 -10.85 13.55
N ARG A 357 -24.22 -10.08 14.14
CA ARG A 357 -25.23 -9.31 13.41
C ARG A 357 -25.03 -7.80 13.63
N ALA A 358 -25.58 -6.99 12.76
CA ALA A 358 -25.60 -5.53 12.91
C ALA A 358 -26.99 -4.98 12.56
N SER A 359 -27.38 -3.89 13.20
CA SER A 359 -28.62 -3.17 12.84
C SER A 359 -28.50 -2.56 11.43
N PRO A 360 -29.61 -2.34 10.70
CA PRO A 360 -29.58 -1.71 9.38
C PRO A 360 -28.90 -0.34 9.38
N GLU A 361 -29.06 0.42 10.46
CA GLU A 361 -28.39 1.70 10.69
C GLU A 361 -26.88 1.53 10.88
N ALA A 362 -26.45 0.51 11.63
CA ALA A 362 -25.03 0.21 11.83
C ALA A 362 -24.33 -0.15 10.52
N ILE A 363 -24.99 -0.92 9.63
CA ILE A 363 -24.45 -1.26 8.30
C ILE A 363 -24.23 0.02 7.47
N LYS A 364 -25.18 0.98 7.50
CA LYS A 364 -25.02 2.27 6.80
C LYS A 364 -23.81 3.04 7.32
N VAL A 365 -23.60 3.06 8.64
CA VAL A 365 -22.44 3.72 9.26
C VAL A 365 -21.14 3.01 8.88
N ALA A 366 -21.11 1.68 8.92
CA ALA A 366 -19.95 0.90 8.49
C ALA A 366 -19.59 1.16 7.02
N SER A 367 -20.57 1.20 6.12
CA SER A 367 -20.35 1.52 4.70
C SER A 367 -19.82 2.95 4.50
N GLU A 368 -20.34 3.94 5.24
CA GLU A 368 -19.81 5.31 5.17
C GLU A 368 -18.37 5.41 5.72
N LEU A 369 -18.04 4.69 6.79
CA LEU A 369 -16.66 4.61 7.31
C LEU A 369 -15.71 4.00 6.30
N LEU A 370 -16.11 2.88 5.68
CA LEU A 370 -15.32 2.19 4.66
C LEU A 370 -15.11 3.09 3.43
N ARG A 371 -16.15 3.80 2.99
CA ARG A 371 -16.04 4.78 1.90
C ARG A 371 -15.04 5.88 2.22
N ARG A 372 -15.05 6.41 3.46
CA ARG A 372 -14.05 7.41 3.90
C ARG A 372 -12.65 6.82 4.02
N ALA A 373 -12.52 5.57 4.45
CA ALA A 373 -11.24 4.88 4.57
C ALA A 373 -10.59 4.65 3.19
N ARG A 374 -11.40 4.37 2.16
CA ARG A 374 -10.96 4.21 0.77
C ARG A 374 -10.23 5.43 0.19
N ASP A 375 -10.43 6.59 0.78
CA ASP A 375 -9.76 7.83 0.37
C ASP A 375 -8.45 8.10 1.12
N ARG A 376 -8.16 7.33 2.17
CA ARG A 376 -6.93 7.45 2.96
C ARG A 376 -5.75 6.85 2.19
N PRO A 377 -4.52 7.33 2.45
CA PRO A 377 -3.33 6.64 1.98
C PRO A 377 -3.27 5.26 2.65
N ASN A 378 -2.80 4.25 1.91
CA ASN A 378 -2.68 2.87 2.39
C ASN A 378 -4.02 2.19 2.77
N PHE A 379 -5.12 2.54 2.11
CA PHE A 379 -6.38 1.80 2.26
C PHE A 379 -6.15 0.30 2.06
N GLY A 380 -6.49 -0.48 3.10
CA GLY A 380 -6.21 -1.89 3.22
C GLY A 380 -7.31 -2.79 2.68
N ASN A 381 -8.32 -2.28 1.97
CA ASN A 381 -9.42 -3.08 1.40
C ASN A 381 -10.07 -4.00 2.45
N GLY A 382 -10.07 -5.32 2.23
CA GLY A 382 -10.62 -6.29 3.18
C GLY A 382 -9.89 -6.27 4.54
N GLY A 383 -8.62 -5.84 4.57
CA GLY A 383 -7.89 -5.59 5.82
C GLY A 383 -8.53 -4.49 6.66
N ASP A 384 -9.00 -3.40 6.03
CA ASP A 384 -9.70 -2.34 6.75
C ASP A 384 -11.10 -2.75 7.20
N VAL A 385 -11.80 -3.58 6.42
CA VAL A 385 -13.07 -4.19 6.85
C VAL A 385 -12.86 -4.98 8.15
N VAL A 386 -11.84 -5.84 8.20
CA VAL A 386 -11.50 -6.62 9.39
C VAL A 386 -11.10 -5.70 10.56
N ASN A 387 -10.32 -4.66 10.30
CA ASN A 387 -9.91 -3.70 11.33
C ASN A 387 -11.12 -2.97 11.92
N PHE A 388 -12.04 -2.47 11.10
CA PHE A 388 -13.24 -1.78 11.58
C PHE A 388 -14.18 -2.72 12.32
N LEU A 389 -14.38 -3.94 11.83
CA LEU A 389 -15.19 -4.94 12.53
C LEU A 389 -14.59 -5.27 13.89
N ASN A 390 -13.27 -5.43 13.99
CA ASN A 390 -12.59 -5.65 15.27
C ASN A 390 -12.74 -4.47 16.23
N GLN A 391 -12.65 -3.24 15.74
CA GLN A 391 -12.91 -2.04 16.57
C GLN A 391 -14.36 -1.98 17.06
N ALA A 392 -15.32 -2.32 16.20
CA ALA A 392 -16.73 -2.39 16.58
C ALA A 392 -16.97 -3.45 17.66
N LYS A 393 -16.35 -4.64 17.56
CA LYS A 393 -16.41 -5.66 18.62
C LYS A 393 -15.83 -5.20 19.95
N VAL A 394 -14.77 -4.37 19.94
CA VAL A 394 -14.19 -3.82 21.17
C VAL A 394 -15.18 -2.84 21.82
N ARG A 395 -15.73 -1.91 21.05
CA ARG A 395 -16.70 -0.92 21.57
C ARG A 395 -18.01 -1.55 22.02
N HIS A 396 -18.49 -2.56 21.30
CA HIS A 396 -19.65 -3.35 21.72
C HIS A 396 -19.42 -3.96 23.11
N ARG A 397 -18.23 -4.52 23.37
CA ARG A 397 -17.88 -5.05 24.71
C ARG A 397 -17.83 -3.96 25.77
N GLU A 398 -17.30 -2.78 25.46
CA GLU A 398 -17.28 -1.63 26.39
C GLU A 398 -18.69 -1.07 26.69
N ARG A 399 -19.60 -1.21 25.73
CA ARG A 399 -21.00 -0.83 25.88
C ARG A 399 -21.78 -1.85 26.70
N MET A 400 -21.62 -3.14 26.40
CA MET A 400 -22.26 -4.24 27.13
C MET A 400 -21.75 -4.39 28.56
N SER A 401 -20.48 -4.07 28.84
CA SER A 401 -19.93 -4.14 30.21
C SER A 401 -20.59 -3.16 31.19
N LYS A 402 -21.28 -2.13 30.69
CA LYS A 402 -22.06 -1.19 31.49
C LYS A 402 -23.47 -1.68 31.81
N ILE A 403 -23.93 -2.73 31.11
CA ILE A 403 -25.25 -3.33 31.29
C ILE A 403 -25.08 -4.53 32.22
N THR A 404 -25.72 -4.48 33.38
CA THR A 404 -25.47 -5.41 34.51
C THR A 404 -26.13 -6.79 34.33
N ASP A 405 -27.06 -6.93 33.38
CA ASP A 405 -27.74 -8.16 33.01
C ASP A 405 -27.58 -8.43 31.52
N VAL A 406 -26.72 -9.37 31.13
CA VAL A 406 -26.68 -9.85 29.73
C VAL A 406 -26.47 -11.37 29.71
N GLU A 407 -27.57 -12.10 29.54
CA GLU A 407 -27.60 -13.54 29.21
C GLU A 407 -27.52 -13.81 27.69
N THR A 408 -27.46 -12.79 26.84
CA THR A 408 -27.50 -12.98 25.38
C THR A 408 -26.12 -13.27 24.79
N MET A 409 -25.98 -14.45 24.16
CA MET A 409 -24.81 -14.84 23.36
C MET A 409 -24.73 -14.16 21.98
N ASP A 410 -25.83 -13.57 21.49
CA ASP A 410 -25.89 -12.95 20.16
C ASP A 410 -25.27 -11.54 20.17
N ILE A 411 -24.17 -11.34 19.44
CA ILE A 411 -23.51 -10.03 19.28
C ILE A 411 -24.27 -9.24 18.20
N VAL A 412 -24.95 -8.16 18.61
CA VAL A 412 -25.61 -7.20 17.70
C VAL A 412 -24.91 -5.84 17.77
N LEU A 413 -24.24 -5.48 16.67
CA LEU A 413 -23.55 -4.20 16.54
C LEU A 413 -24.53 -3.06 16.21
N GLU A 414 -24.36 -1.93 16.89
CA GLU A 414 -25.12 -0.69 16.69
C GLU A 414 -24.25 0.42 16.07
N PRO A 415 -24.83 1.53 15.55
CA PRO A 415 -24.09 2.62 14.89
C PRO A 415 -22.88 3.15 15.68
N GLU A 416 -23.04 3.31 17.01
CA GLU A 416 -22.01 3.81 17.92
C GLU A 416 -20.81 2.86 18.08
N ASP A 417 -21.01 1.56 17.84
CA ASP A 417 -19.92 0.57 17.88
C ASP A 417 -18.98 0.80 16.68
N PHE A 418 -19.50 1.13 15.50
CA PHE A 418 -18.67 1.45 14.33
C PHE A 418 -18.08 2.85 14.38
N ASP A 419 -18.88 3.86 14.76
CA ASP A 419 -18.44 5.25 14.88
C ASP A 419 -19.15 5.96 16.04
N PRO A 420 -18.46 6.27 17.15
CA PRO A 420 -19.04 7.02 18.27
C PRO A 420 -19.57 8.41 17.86
N GLN A 421 -19.10 8.95 16.73
CA GLN A 421 -19.51 10.24 16.19
C GLN A 421 -20.33 10.10 14.90
N TYR A 422 -21.06 8.99 14.72
CA TYR A 422 -21.82 8.73 13.49
C TYR A 422 -22.81 9.86 13.15
N ASP A 423 -23.40 10.53 14.15
CA ASP A 423 -24.39 11.62 13.99
C ASP A 423 -23.78 13.04 13.94
N ARG A 424 -22.48 13.14 13.67
CA ARG A 424 -21.78 14.44 13.53
C ARG A 424 -22.37 15.35 12.46
N GLY A 425 -22.86 14.77 11.36
CA GLY A 425 -23.44 15.54 10.24
C GLY A 425 -24.71 16.30 10.65
N ALA A 426 -25.63 15.65 11.37
CA ALA A 426 -26.89 16.28 11.79
C ALA A 426 -26.66 17.38 12.84
N THR A 427 -25.60 17.27 13.64
CA THR A 427 -25.23 18.29 14.63
C THR A 427 -24.31 19.40 14.09
N ALA A 428 -23.78 19.28 12.87
CA ALA A 428 -22.76 20.19 12.33
C ALA A 428 -23.31 21.54 11.83
N ALA A 429 -24.56 21.59 11.33
CA ALA A 429 -25.15 22.83 10.81
C ALA A 429 -25.28 23.92 11.88
N GLY A 430 -25.57 23.54 13.13
CA GLY A 430 -25.60 24.45 14.28
C GLY A 430 -24.21 24.82 14.80
N LYS A 431 -23.21 23.94 14.67
CA LYS A 431 -21.84 24.15 15.16
C LYS A 431 -20.96 24.97 14.23
N CYS A 432 -21.26 25.01 12.92
CA CYS A 432 -20.44 25.70 11.92
C CYS A 432 -20.17 27.17 12.26
N ARG A 433 -21.19 27.90 12.73
CA ARG A 433 -21.03 29.32 13.11
C ARG A 433 -20.12 29.48 14.33
N ALA A 434 -20.27 28.61 15.32
CA ALA A 434 -19.46 28.62 16.53
C ALA A 434 -17.97 28.38 16.25
N LEU A 435 -17.62 27.64 15.19
CA LEU A 435 -16.22 27.43 14.80
C LEU A 435 -15.50 28.72 14.36
N PHE A 436 -16.26 29.74 13.94
CA PHE A 436 -15.72 31.04 13.56
C PHE A 436 -15.86 32.09 14.68
N ASP A 437 -16.26 31.71 15.89
CA ASP A 437 -16.39 32.64 17.00
C ASP A 437 -15.05 33.33 17.31
N GLY A 438 -15.08 34.67 17.32
CA GLY A 438 -13.89 35.50 17.51
C GLY A 438 -13.14 35.87 16.23
N LEU A 439 -13.54 35.35 15.07
CA LEU A 439 -13.12 35.86 13.75
C LEU A 439 -14.18 36.84 13.22
N ILE A 440 -13.76 38.05 12.89
CA ILE A 440 -14.65 39.13 12.43
C ILE A 440 -14.50 39.31 10.91
N GLY A 441 -15.60 39.47 10.17
CA GLY A 441 -15.59 39.65 8.71
C GLY A 441 -15.63 38.35 7.89
N PHE A 442 -16.07 37.24 8.49
CA PHE A 442 -16.17 35.92 7.85
C PHE A 442 -17.60 35.52 7.51
N GLU A 443 -18.57 36.43 7.59
CA GLU A 443 -20.00 36.15 7.43
C GLU A 443 -20.33 35.48 6.08
N ASP A 444 -19.79 36.03 4.97
CA ASP A 444 -19.96 35.45 3.63
C ASP A 444 -19.36 34.05 3.53
N THR A 445 -18.20 33.86 4.17
CA THR A 445 -17.49 32.57 4.19
C THR A 445 -18.26 31.53 4.99
N ILE A 446 -18.80 31.92 6.14
CA ILE A 446 -19.66 31.08 6.99
C ILE A 446 -20.90 30.64 6.19
N GLN A 447 -21.59 31.59 5.54
CA GLN A 447 -22.77 31.29 4.73
C GLN A 447 -22.45 30.33 3.58
N ARG A 448 -21.26 30.48 2.97
CA ARG A 448 -20.77 29.60 1.91
C ARG A 448 -20.55 28.18 2.43
N PHE A 449 -19.89 27.99 3.57
CA PHE A 449 -19.69 26.66 4.16
C PHE A 449 -20.99 26.00 4.64
N GLN A 450 -21.92 26.77 5.21
CA GLN A 450 -23.27 26.28 5.53
C GLN A 450 -24.02 25.82 4.29
N THR A 451 -23.81 26.48 3.15
CA THR A 451 -24.36 26.05 1.87
C THR A 451 -23.74 24.75 1.39
N TYR A 452 -22.43 24.55 1.57
CA TYR A 452 -21.77 23.27 1.27
C TYR A 452 -22.30 22.13 2.13
N GLN A 453 -22.52 22.35 3.43
CA GLN A 453 -23.13 21.35 4.32
C GLN A 453 -24.51 20.93 3.81
N ARG A 454 -25.38 21.89 3.47
CA ARG A 454 -26.71 21.61 2.89
C ARG A 454 -26.64 20.87 1.56
N ILE A 455 -25.71 21.24 0.68
CA ILE A 455 -25.49 20.53 -0.60
C ILE A 455 -25.06 19.09 -0.34
N ALA A 456 -24.12 18.88 0.58
CA ALA A 456 -23.62 17.55 0.94
C ALA A 456 -24.73 16.64 1.46
N GLU A 457 -25.55 17.15 2.40
CA GLU A 457 -26.69 16.42 2.95
C GLU A 457 -27.73 16.08 1.88
N ASN A 458 -28.12 17.04 1.05
CA ASN A 458 -29.13 16.84 0.01
C ASN A 458 -28.68 15.86 -1.08
N LEU A 459 -27.41 15.88 -1.48
CA LEU A 459 -26.88 14.93 -2.46
C LEU A 459 -26.79 13.51 -1.90
N ARG A 460 -26.35 13.37 -0.64
CA ARG A 460 -26.32 12.08 0.05
C ARG A 460 -27.70 11.46 0.19
N ARG A 461 -28.73 12.26 0.54
CA ARG A 461 -30.13 11.80 0.58
C ARG A 461 -30.63 11.26 -0.76
N ASN A 462 -30.04 11.70 -1.86
CA ASN A 462 -30.35 11.25 -3.22
C ASN A 462 -29.33 10.23 -3.77
N ASN A 463 -28.52 9.60 -2.92
CA ASN A 463 -27.47 8.64 -3.30
C ASN A 463 -26.47 9.17 -4.35
N LYS A 464 -26.20 10.49 -4.35
CA LYS A 464 -25.21 11.13 -5.24
C LYS A 464 -23.98 11.55 -4.46
N ASP A 465 -22.82 11.52 -5.11
CA ASP A 465 -21.56 11.97 -4.50
C ASP A 465 -21.47 13.51 -4.47
N PRO A 466 -21.40 14.14 -3.29
CA PRO A 466 -21.26 15.59 -3.16
C PRO A 466 -19.90 16.17 -3.56
N ARG A 467 -18.85 15.33 -3.64
CA ARG A 467 -17.50 15.77 -4.04
C ARG A 467 -17.46 16.33 -5.46
N GLY A 468 -18.44 15.96 -6.28
CA GLY A 468 -18.67 16.51 -7.62
C GLY A 468 -18.81 18.03 -7.66
N ILE A 469 -19.42 18.60 -6.61
CA ILE A 469 -19.91 19.99 -6.58
C ILE A 469 -19.11 20.85 -5.61
N ILE A 470 -18.72 20.31 -4.45
CA ILE A 470 -18.05 21.07 -3.40
C ILE A 470 -16.57 21.23 -3.75
N PRO A 471 -16.00 22.46 -3.66
CA PRO A 471 -14.58 22.68 -3.95
C PRO A 471 -13.67 22.18 -2.82
N PHE A 472 -12.57 21.54 -3.21
CA PHE A 472 -11.52 21.01 -2.30
C PHE A 472 -10.24 21.85 -2.32
N THR A 473 -10.22 22.94 -3.09
CA THR A 473 -9.05 23.77 -3.33
C THR A 473 -9.37 25.22 -3.02
N TYR A 474 -8.55 25.85 -2.19
CA TYR A 474 -8.77 27.20 -1.69
C TYR A 474 -7.51 28.05 -1.82
N ILE A 475 -7.69 29.32 -2.20
CA ILE A 475 -6.65 30.35 -2.11
C ILE A 475 -7.03 31.31 -1.00
N PHE A 476 -6.12 31.50 -0.05
CA PHE A 476 -6.25 32.47 1.02
C PHE A 476 -5.38 33.69 0.73
N LYS A 477 -6.02 34.84 0.49
CA LYS A 477 -5.33 36.11 0.19
C LYS A 477 -5.52 37.10 1.32
N GLY A 478 -4.45 37.72 1.81
CA GLY A 478 -4.57 38.90 2.65
C GLY A 478 -3.33 39.22 3.48
N PRO A 479 -3.38 40.25 4.34
CA PRO A 479 -2.26 40.66 5.20
C PRO A 479 -1.84 39.59 6.23
N PRO A 480 -0.63 39.67 6.81
CA PRO A 480 -0.20 38.71 7.82
C PRO A 480 -1.02 38.86 9.11
N GLY A 481 -1.14 37.75 9.86
CA GLY A 481 -1.86 37.71 11.15
C GLY A 481 -3.38 37.95 11.09
N THR A 482 -4.00 37.77 9.92
CA THR A 482 -5.45 37.86 9.71
C THR A 482 -6.22 36.54 9.97
N GLY A 483 -5.54 35.50 10.47
CA GLY A 483 -6.18 34.23 10.83
C GLY A 483 -6.23 33.15 9.72
N LYS A 484 -5.40 33.27 8.67
CA LYS A 484 -5.30 32.26 7.58
C LYS A 484 -5.09 30.84 8.07
N THR A 485 -4.05 30.61 8.88
CA THR A 485 -3.74 29.29 9.45
C THR A 485 -4.86 28.77 10.33
N HIS A 486 -5.49 29.65 11.13
CA HIS A 486 -6.62 29.27 11.97
C HIS A 486 -7.85 28.86 11.15
N THR A 487 -8.14 29.60 10.07
CA THR A 487 -9.23 29.28 9.13
C THR A 487 -9.00 27.93 8.44
N ALA A 488 -7.75 27.57 8.13
CA ALA A 488 -7.45 26.26 7.54
C ALA A 488 -7.84 25.11 8.49
N ARG A 489 -7.64 25.28 9.81
CA ARG A 489 -8.06 24.31 10.83
C ARG A 489 -9.59 24.23 10.94
N ILE A 490 -10.27 25.37 10.85
CA ILE A 490 -11.74 25.40 10.80
C ILE A 490 -12.27 24.66 9.56
N ILE A 491 -11.67 24.88 8.38
CA ILE A 491 -12.01 24.13 7.17
C ILE A 491 -11.78 22.62 7.38
N GLY A 492 -10.68 22.23 8.02
CA GLY A 492 -10.42 20.83 8.38
C GLY A 492 -11.54 20.22 9.21
N GLN A 493 -12.00 20.94 10.24
CA GLN A 493 -13.16 20.51 11.05
C GLN A 493 -14.44 20.40 10.21
N ILE A 494 -14.75 21.41 9.40
CA ILE A 494 -15.97 21.43 8.58
C ILE A 494 -15.99 20.28 7.58
N PHE A 495 -14.88 20.03 6.89
CA PHE A 495 -14.79 18.93 5.93
C PHE A 495 -14.75 17.56 6.59
N TYR A 496 -14.22 17.46 7.81
CA TYR A 496 -14.30 16.26 8.64
C TYR A 496 -15.74 15.98 9.11
N ASP A 497 -16.47 17.01 9.57
CA ASP A 497 -17.87 16.91 10.00
C ASP A 497 -18.79 16.58 8.82
N MET A 498 -18.51 17.16 7.65
CA MET A 498 -19.15 16.77 6.40
C MET A 498 -18.73 15.37 5.93
N GLY A 499 -17.80 14.68 6.60
CA GLY A 499 -17.39 13.31 6.25
C GLY A 499 -16.59 13.19 4.96
N PHE A 500 -15.96 14.27 4.49
CA PHE A 500 -15.07 14.23 3.32
C PHE A 500 -13.64 13.89 3.68
N LEU A 501 -13.21 14.27 4.89
CA LEU A 501 -11.89 14.01 5.42
C LEU A 501 -11.93 12.90 6.48
N SER A 502 -10.81 12.20 6.60
CA SER A 502 -10.64 11.13 7.59
C SER A 502 -10.30 11.66 8.98
N THR A 503 -9.75 12.87 9.03
CA THR A 503 -9.37 13.62 10.24
C THR A 503 -9.50 15.12 9.96
N ASN A 504 -9.64 15.93 11.02
CA ASN A 504 -9.61 17.39 10.95
C ASN A 504 -8.18 17.96 10.95
N GLU A 505 -7.16 17.10 10.96
CA GLU A 505 -5.74 17.47 10.98
C GLU A 505 -5.33 18.33 9.77
N VAL A 506 -4.49 19.33 10.03
CA VAL A 506 -3.91 20.21 9.02
C VAL A 506 -2.41 19.96 8.95
N ILE A 507 -1.93 19.55 7.79
CA ILE A 507 -0.50 19.48 7.46
C ILE A 507 -0.07 20.86 6.98
N GLU A 508 0.60 21.60 7.87
CA GLU A 508 1.14 22.92 7.57
C GLU A 508 2.55 22.79 6.96
N CYS A 509 2.76 23.40 5.79
CA CYS A 509 4.07 23.50 5.17
C CYS A 509 4.25 24.88 4.51
N SER A 510 5.47 25.22 4.15
CA SER A 510 5.79 26.40 3.36
C SER A 510 6.27 26.01 1.96
N ALA A 511 6.29 26.97 1.03
CA ALA A 511 6.85 26.76 -0.31
C ALA A 511 8.27 26.17 -0.32
N THR A 512 9.10 26.50 0.68
CA THR A 512 10.48 25.99 0.78
C THR A 512 10.57 24.49 1.08
N HIS A 513 9.55 23.91 1.70
CA HIS A 513 9.49 22.47 1.97
C HIS A 513 9.23 21.65 0.70
N LEU A 514 8.58 22.26 -0.29
CA LEU A 514 8.28 21.64 -1.59
C LEU A 514 9.48 21.65 -2.53
N ILE A 515 10.40 22.62 -2.38
CA ILE A 515 11.53 22.81 -3.29
C ILE A 515 12.71 21.90 -2.89
N GLY A 516 13.25 21.15 -3.86
CA GLY A 516 14.46 20.33 -3.68
C GLY A 516 15.72 21.17 -3.48
N LYS A 517 16.72 20.62 -2.76
CA LYS A 517 18.07 21.21 -2.71
C LYS A 517 18.92 20.87 -3.94
N TYR A 518 18.53 19.82 -4.67
CA TYR A 518 19.20 19.27 -5.85
C TYR A 518 18.19 19.00 -6.97
N VAL A 519 18.65 18.96 -8.22
CA VAL A 519 17.82 18.65 -9.40
C VAL A 519 17.19 17.27 -9.27
N GLY A 520 15.88 17.16 -9.57
CA GLY A 520 15.12 15.91 -9.52
C GLY A 520 14.61 15.50 -8.13
N HIS A 521 14.92 16.26 -7.08
CA HIS A 521 14.42 15.99 -5.72
C HIS A 521 13.09 16.68 -5.40
N THR A 522 12.66 17.64 -6.22
CA THR A 522 11.43 18.41 -6.01
C THR A 522 10.20 17.55 -6.20
N GLY A 523 10.11 16.81 -7.31
CA GLY A 523 8.99 15.91 -7.60
C GLY A 523 8.67 14.93 -6.46
N PRO A 524 9.64 14.09 -6.03
CA PRO A 524 9.43 13.13 -4.94
C PRO A 524 8.97 13.77 -3.62
N LYS A 525 9.46 14.96 -3.28
CA LYS A 525 9.02 15.70 -2.07
C LYS A 525 7.56 16.13 -2.15
N VAL A 526 7.13 16.64 -3.31
CA VAL A 526 5.73 17.02 -3.54
C VAL A 526 4.84 15.79 -3.40
N VAL A 527 5.23 14.67 -4.04
CA VAL A 527 4.50 13.40 -3.96
C VAL A 527 4.40 12.92 -2.51
N GLU A 528 5.51 12.87 -1.77
CA GLU A 528 5.51 12.46 -0.36
C GLU A 528 4.59 13.32 0.50
N LEU A 529 4.59 14.64 0.28
CA LEU A 529 3.72 15.54 1.03
C LEU A 529 2.24 15.33 0.69
N PHE A 530 1.91 15.10 -0.57
CA PHE A 530 0.55 14.76 -1.01
C PHE A 530 0.08 13.45 -0.40
N GLU A 531 0.92 12.41 -0.41
CA GLU A 531 0.65 11.12 0.23
C GLU A 531 0.36 11.27 1.73
N ARG A 532 1.19 12.03 2.44
CA ARG A 532 1.01 12.31 3.88
C ARG A 532 -0.25 13.12 4.20
N SER A 533 -0.76 13.86 3.22
CA SER A 533 -1.90 14.76 3.37
C SER A 533 -3.22 14.18 2.86
N LEU A 534 -3.22 12.97 2.29
CA LEU A 534 -4.44 12.28 1.86
C LEU A 534 -5.42 12.09 3.03
N GLY A 535 -6.68 12.47 2.83
CA GLY A 535 -7.71 12.49 3.86
C GLY A 535 -7.59 13.63 4.88
N LYS A 536 -6.65 14.57 4.70
CA LYS A 536 -6.38 15.72 5.59
C LYS A 536 -6.49 17.05 4.84
N VAL A 537 -6.19 18.15 5.53
CA VAL A 537 -5.95 19.46 4.91
C VAL A 537 -4.45 19.65 4.68
N LEU A 538 -4.04 19.96 3.46
CA LEU A 538 -2.70 20.46 3.14
C LEU A 538 -2.73 21.98 3.07
N PHE A 539 -2.05 22.64 4.02
CA PHE A 539 -1.94 24.09 4.09
C PHE A 539 -0.53 24.54 3.69
N ILE A 540 -0.43 25.21 2.53
CA ILE A 540 0.83 25.75 1.99
C ILE A 540 0.88 27.24 2.28
N ASP A 541 1.62 27.64 3.31
CA ASP A 541 1.86 29.04 3.63
C ASP A 541 2.95 29.66 2.74
N GLU A 542 2.85 30.97 2.55
CA GLU A 542 3.71 31.76 1.66
C GLU A 542 3.86 31.12 0.26
N ALA A 543 2.77 30.55 -0.26
CA ALA A 543 2.76 29.79 -1.51
C ALA A 543 3.27 30.61 -2.71
N TYR A 544 3.12 31.94 -2.66
CA TYR A 544 3.63 32.86 -3.67
C TYR A 544 5.15 32.75 -3.91
N ARG A 545 5.92 32.22 -2.96
CA ARG A 545 7.35 31.95 -3.16
C ARG A 545 7.63 30.93 -4.27
N LEU A 546 6.64 30.10 -4.62
CA LEU A 546 6.69 29.23 -5.79
C LEU A 546 6.71 30.03 -7.12
N ALA A 547 6.31 31.30 -7.11
CA ALA A 547 6.33 32.20 -8.26
C ALA A 547 7.62 33.03 -8.38
N VAL A 548 8.28 33.33 -7.26
CA VAL A 548 9.38 34.30 -7.17
C VAL A 548 10.72 33.73 -7.67
N GLY A 549 10.81 32.42 -7.94
CA GLY A 549 12.00 31.74 -8.46
C GLY A 549 12.31 32.02 -9.93
N GLY A 550 12.29 33.28 -10.36
CA GLY A 550 12.68 33.70 -11.71
C GLY A 550 13.99 33.01 -12.14
N GLN A 551 13.90 32.20 -13.18
CA GLN A 551 14.96 31.36 -13.77
C GLN A 551 15.40 30.06 -13.05
N HIS A 552 14.85 29.70 -11.88
CA HIS A 552 15.14 28.40 -11.26
C HIS A 552 14.10 27.34 -11.69
N SER A 553 14.56 26.30 -12.39
CA SER A 553 13.74 25.16 -12.85
C SER A 553 12.95 24.47 -11.74
N PHE A 554 13.44 24.51 -10.49
CA PHE A 554 12.86 23.80 -9.35
C PHE A 554 11.48 24.31 -8.93
N SER A 555 11.22 25.63 -8.95
CA SER A 555 9.91 26.15 -8.53
C SER A 555 8.83 25.84 -9.56
N ASN A 556 9.18 25.88 -10.86
CA ASN A 556 8.28 25.46 -11.94
C ASN A 556 8.03 23.95 -11.91
N GLU A 557 9.05 23.15 -11.60
CA GLU A 557 8.93 21.70 -11.38
C GLU A 557 7.95 21.41 -10.22
N ALA A 558 8.05 22.13 -9.09
CA ALA A 558 7.14 21.98 -7.97
C ALA A 558 5.68 22.29 -8.35
N VAL A 559 5.44 23.40 -9.05
CA VAL A 559 4.09 23.77 -9.52
C VAL A 559 3.55 22.73 -10.51
N GLY A 560 4.40 22.25 -11.43
CA GLY A 560 4.05 21.19 -12.38
C GLY A 560 3.63 19.91 -11.67
N GLU A 561 4.42 19.45 -10.70
CA GLU A 561 4.13 18.22 -9.94
C GLU A 561 2.87 18.36 -9.07
N ILE A 562 2.63 19.54 -8.46
CA ILE A 562 1.39 19.81 -7.72
C ILE A 562 0.18 19.65 -8.66
N VAL A 563 0.23 20.24 -9.86
CA VAL A 563 -0.86 20.16 -10.85
C VAL A 563 -1.06 18.72 -11.34
N ASP A 564 0.04 17.98 -11.56
CA ASP A 564 -0.01 16.57 -11.95
C ASP A 564 -0.64 15.71 -10.85
N CYS A 565 -0.19 15.85 -9.60
CA CYS A 565 -0.77 15.19 -8.44
C CYS A 565 -2.28 15.50 -8.31
N MET A 566 -2.70 16.76 -8.46
CA MET A 566 -4.13 17.12 -8.41
C MET A 566 -4.99 16.49 -9.51
N THR A 567 -4.36 16.02 -10.60
CA THR A 567 -5.03 15.38 -11.74
C THR A 567 -5.11 13.86 -11.59
N LYS A 568 -4.14 13.25 -10.89
CA LYS A 568 -4.15 11.81 -10.60
C LYS A 568 -5.37 11.45 -9.74
N SER A 569 -6.10 10.42 -10.15
CA SER A 569 -7.28 9.89 -9.44
C SER A 569 -6.99 9.55 -7.97
N ARG A 570 -5.73 9.25 -7.66
CA ARG A 570 -5.23 8.98 -6.31
C ARG A 570 -5.37 10.15 -5.34
N TYR A 571 -5.25 11.40 -5.78
CA TYR A 571 -5.32 12.58 -4.90
C TYR A 571 -6.57 13.43 -5.15
N HIS A 572 -7.15 13.31 -6.33
CA HIS A 572 -8.27 14.12 -6.77
C HIS A 572 -9.46 14.05 -5.80
N ARG A 573 -9.81 15.18 -5.17
CA ARG A 573 -10.94 15.32 -4.21
C ARG A 573 -10.88 14.37 -2.99
N LYS A 574 -9.67 13.94 -2.61
CA LYS A 574 -9.43 13.11 -1.41
C LYS A 574 -8.73 13.86 -0.28
N MET A 575 -8.46 15.14 -0.47
CA MET A 575 -7.84 16.03 0.51
C MET A 575 -8.23 17.47 0.19
N VAL A 576 -8.17 18.36 1.18
CA VAL A 576 -8.35 19.80 0.94
C VAL A 576 -6.98 20.45 0.78
N ILE A 577 -6.78 21.24 -0.28
CA ILE A 577 -5.53 21.97 -0.50
C ILE A 577 -5.80 23.46 -0.35
N VAL A 578 -5.04 24.11 0.53
CA VAL A 578 -5.14 25.54 0.80
C VAL A 578 -3.78 26.18 0.50
N MET A 579 -3.76 27.16 -0.40
CA MET A 579 -2.58 27.98 -0.66
C MET A 579 -2.78 29.38 -0.06
N ALA A 580 -1.85 29.82 0.77
CA ALA A 580 -1.93 31.08 1.50
C ALA A 580 -0.81 32.05 1.10
N GLY A 581 -1.13 33.34 1.05
CA GLY A 581 -0.14 34.39 0.78
C GLY A 581 -0.73 35.80 0.78
N TYR A 582 0.11 36.77 0.41
CA TYR A 582 -0.31 38.15 0.20
C TYR A 582 -1.06 38.28 -1.12
N THR A 583 -2.05 39.19 -1.15
CA THR A 583 -2.99 39.31 -2.27
C THR A 583 -2.28 39.46 -3.62
N HIS A 584 -1.39 40.44 -3.74
CA HIS A 584 -0.68 40.73 -4.99
C HIS A 584 0.22 39.56 -5.43
N ASP A 585 0.95 38.97 -4.49
CA ASP A 585 1.91 37.91 -4.80
C ASP A 585 1.21 36.59 -5.19
N MET A 586 0.05 36.31 -4.60
CA MET A 586 -0.79 35.17 -5.00
C MET A 586 -1.37 35.37 -6.40
N ASP A 587 -1.74 36.60 -6.78
CA ASP A 587 -2.18 36.90 -8.14
C ASP A 587 -1.06 36.69 -9.17
N LEU A 588 0.19 36.97 -8.80
CA LEU A 588 1.37 36.65 -9.61
C LEU A 588 1.56 35.15 -9.76
N LEU A 589 1.44 34.38 -8.67
CA LEU A 589 1.52 32.91 -8.71
C LEU A 589 0.49 32.30 -9.67
N MET A 590 -0.75 32.80 -9.65
CA MET A 590 -1.81 32.31 -10.54
C MET A 590 -1.54 32.60 -12.03
N LYS A 591 -0.65 33.53 -12.35
CA LYS A 591 -0.21 33.81 -13.72
C LYS A 591 0.90 32.87 -14.19
N VAL A 592 1.65 32.23 -13.28
CA VAL A 592 2.77 31.35 -13.60
C VAL A 592 2.31 30.11 -14.38
N ASN A 593 1.16 29.54 -14.01
CA ASN A 593 0.65 28.33 -14.66
C ASN A 593 -0.89 28.35 -14.77
N ALA A 594 -1.40 28.31 -16.00
CA ALA A 594 -2.84 28.28 -16.28
C ALA A 594 -3.54 27.06 -15.64
N GLY A 595 -2.85 25.93 -15.53
CA GLY A 595 -3.33 24.70 -14.89
C GLY A 595 -3.55 24.85 -13.37
N LEU A 596 -2.77 25.72 -12.71
CA LEU A 596 -2.96 26.08 -11.30
C LEU A 596 -4.22 26.93 -11.13
N ARG A 597 -4.36 27.99 -11.94
CA ARG A 597 -5.53 28.90 -11.92
C ARG A 597 -6.85 28.15 -12.14
N GLY A 598 -6.89 27.22 -13.10
CA GLY A 598 -8.09 26.43 -13.37
C GLY A 598 -8.51 25.49 -12.23
N ARG A 599 -7.56 25.04 -11.40
CA ARG A 599 -7.81 24.09 -10.29
C ARG A 599 -8.07 24.76 -8.95
N PHE A 600 -7.67 26.02 -8.78
CA PHE A 600 -7.93 26.83 -7.59
C PHE A 600 -8.91 27.97 -7.88
N ALA A 601 -10.18 27.62 -8.11
CA ALA A 601 -11.21 28.60 -8.45
C ALA A 601 -11.85 29.29 -7.23
N THR A 602 -11.61 28.79 -6.01
CA THR A 602 -12.22 29.32 -4.80
C THR A 602 -11.23 30.17 -4.02
N GLU A 603 -11.52 31.46 -3.91
CA GLU A 603 -10.71 32.41 -3.14
C GLU A 603 -11.44 32.85 -1.87
N ILE A 604 -10.69 32.99 -0.78
CA ILE A 604 -11.13 33.60 0.48
C ILE A 604 -10.23 34.81 0.74
N MET A 605 -10.86 35.98 0.80
CA MET A 605 -10.19 37.25 1.03
C MET A 605 -10.21 37.56 2.54
N PHE A 606 -9.03 37.77 3.09
CA PHE A 606 -8.82 38.15 4.48
C PHE A 606 -8.55 39.65 4.52
N THR A 607 -9.52 40.41 5.00
CA THR A 607 -9.38 41.86 5.15
C THR A 607 -8.54 42.21 6.38
N PRO A 608 -7.82 43.36 6.35
CA PRO A 608 -7.24 43.92 7.58
C PRO A 608 -8.30 44.09 8.65
N MET A 609 -7.90 43.93 9.91
CA MET A 609 -8.80 44.10 11.06
C MET A 609 -9.16 45.58 11.19
N ASN A 610 -10.46 45.91 11.23
CA ASN A 610 -10.89 47.28 11.47
C ASN A 610 -10.60 47.69 12.94
N PRO A 611 -10.48 48.98 13.26
CA PRO A 611 -10.13 49.44 14.62
C PRO A 611 -11.05 48.91 15.72
N GLU A 612 -12.36 48.84 15.44
CA GLU A 612 -13.35 48.32 16.39
C GLU A 612 -13.14 46.84 16.71
N SER A 613 -12.88 46.05 15.67
CA SER A 613 -12.54 44.63 15.77
C SER A 613 -11.21 44.42 16.49
N ALA A 614 -10.23 45.30 16.27
CA ALA A 614 -8.93 45.26 16.94
C ALA A 614 -9.07 45.49 18.44
N LEU A 615 -9.83 46.51 18.86
CA LEU A 615 -10.11 46.75 20.26
C LEU A 615 -10.85 45.57 20.91
N LYS A 616 -11.90 45.06 20.26
CA LYS A 616 -12.64 43.89 20.76
C LYS A 616 -11.76 42.65 20.87
N HIS A 617 -10.89 42.41 19.89
CA HIS A 617 -9.98 41.27 19.91
C HIS A 617 -8.93 41.42 21.02
N LEU A 618 -8.35 42.61 21.20
CA LEU A 618 -7.43 42.90 22.30
C LEU A 618 -8.10 42.67 23.66
N CYS A 619 -9.34 43.16 23.85
CA CYS A 619 -10.12 42.92 25.06
C CYS A 619 -10.34 41.42 25.33
N ASN A 620 -10.64 40.64 24.29
CA ASN A 620 -10.77 39.19 24.42
C ASN A 620 -9.44 38.50 24.79
N LEU A 621 -8.31 39.00 24.30
CA LEU A 621 -6.98 38.43 24.62
C LEU A 621 -6.57 38.72 26.07
N ILE A 622 -6.80 39.93 26.57
CA ILE A 622 -6.48 40.28 27.96
C ILE A 622 -7.46 39.62 28.95
N ALA A 623 -8.74 39.47 28.58
CA ALA A 623 -9.72 38.76 29.40
C ALA A 623 -9.38 37.27 29.58
N LYS A 624 -8.72 36.64 28.60
CA LYS A 624 -8.18 35.26 28.73
C LYS A 624 -7.04 35.15 29.74
N GLN A 625 -6.43 36.27 30.13
CA GLN A 625 -5.41 36.35 31.19
C GLN A 625 -6.02 36.83 32.52
N ASP A 626 -7.35 36.79 32.65
CA ASP A 626 -8.12 37.29 33.79
C ASP A 626 -7.96 38.81 34.05
N ILE A 627 -7.53 39.58 33.04
CA ILE A 627 -7.39 41.04 33.11
C ILE A 627 -8.65 41.72 32.55
N GLN A 628 -9.27 42.59 33.35
CA GLN A 628 -10.44 43.38 32.93
C GLN A 628 -10.06 44.81 32.56
N LEU A 629 -10.66 45.34 31.49
CA LEU A 629 -10.53 46.75 31.12
C LEU A 629 -11.52 47.59 31.95
N LEU A 630 -11.03 48.50 32.78
CA LEU A 630 -11.88 49.37 33.59
C LEU A 630 -12.59 50.43 32.72
N GLU A 631 -13.85 50.70 33.02
CA GLU A 631 -14.59 51.82 32.43
C GLU A 631 -14.19 53.15 33.09
N ALA A 632 -14.28 54.24 32.35
CA ALA A 632 -13.95 55.57 32.86
C ALA A 632 -15.05 56.07 33.81
N GLU A 633 -14.67 56.46 35.03
CA GLU A 633 -15.59 56.88 36.10
C GLU A 633 -16.22 58.27 35.86
N ASP A 634 -15.67 59.07 34.94
CA ASP A 634 -15.98 60.49 34.72
C ASP A 634 -16.71 60.79 33.39
N GLY A 635 -17.20 59.77 32.69
CA GLY A 635 -17.87 59.93 31.39
C GLY A 635 -16.92 60.18 30.20
N SER A 636 -15.61 60.20 30.41
CA SER A 636 -14.60 60.33 29.35
C SER A 636 -14.44 59.07 28.47
N GLY A 637 -15.13 57.98 28.81
CA GLY A 637 -14.98 56.68 28.14
C GLY A 637 -15.26 56.70 26.63
N VAL A 638 -16.16 57.58 26.15
CA VAL A 638 -16.42 57.73 24.69
C VAL A 638 -15.23 58.38 23.99
N GLN A 639 -14.60 59.39 24.61
CA GLN A 639 -13.43 60.07 24.08
C GLN A 639 -12.20 59.15 24.08
N GLU A 640 -11.97 58.40 25.16
CA GLU A 640 -10.88 57.44 25.28
C GLU A 640 -11.00 56.29 24.28
N SER A 641 -12.21 55.77 24.06
CA SER A 641 -12.48 54.80 22.99
C SER A 641 -12.16 55.38 21.61
N GLY A 642 -12.56 56.63 21.34
CA GLY A 642 -12.21 57.33 20.09
C GLY A 642 -10.70 57.44 19.86
N ILE A 643 -9.93 57.73 20.92
CA ILE A 643 -8.46 57.78 20.86
C ILE A 643 -7.89 56.39 20.54
N MET A 644 -8.36 55.33 21.20
CA MET A 644 -7.92 53.95 20.91
C MET A 644 -8.22 53.54 19.47
N MET A 645 -9.40 53.90 18.94
CA MET A 645 -9.74 53.63 17.55
C MET A 645 -8.80 54.34 16.58
N ASN A 646 -8.51 55.62 16.82
CA ASN A 646 -7.58 56.39 15.99
C ASN A 646 -6.15 55.82 16.06
N LEU A 647 -5.68 55.45 17.25
CA LEU A 647 -4.38 54.80 17.42
C LEU A 647 -4.29 53.48 16.64
N PHE A 648 -5.34 52.66 16.64
CA PHE A 648 -5.38 51.46 15.79
C PHE A 648 -5.38 51.78 14.30
N GLU A 649 -6.07 52.85 13.87
CA GLU A 649 -6.05 53.28 12.48
C GLU A 649 -4.65 53.74 12.06
N MET A 650 -3.94 54.47 12.93
CA MET A 650 -2.55 54.88 12.70
C MET A 650 -1.60 53.67 12.69
N LEU A 651 -1.74 52.76 13.65
CA LEU A 651 -0.96 51.52 13.71
C LEU A 651 -1.17 50.65 12.47
N ALA A 652 -2.40 50.55 11.97
CA ALA A 652 -2.74 49.80 10.76
C ALA A 652 -2.05 50.33 9.49
N LYS A 653 -1.67 51.62 9.48
CA LYS A 653 -0.93 52.25 8.37
C LYS A 653 0.60 52.02 8.47
N THR A 654 1.12 51.45 9.55
CA THR A 654 2.56 51.21 9.71
C THR A 654 3.06 50.03 8.88
N LYS A 655 4.30 50.11 8.35
CA LYS A 655 4.91 49.07 7.50
C LYS A 655 5.08 47.69 8.18
N GLY A 656 4.98 47.62 9.51
CA GLY A 656 5.11 46.39 10.29
C GLY A 656 3.78 45.83 10.80
N TRP A 657 2.63 46.41 10.43
CA TRP A 657 1.34 45.97 10.94
C TRP A 657 0.98 44.55 10.50
N SER A 658 0.66 43.70 11.48
CA SER A 658 0.40 42.27 11.32
C SER A 658 -0.89 41.83 12.02
N ASN A 659 -1.84 42.76 12.20
CA ASN A 659 -3.19 42.52 12.73
C ASN A 659 -3.18 41.70 14.03
N GLY A 660 -3.66 40.45 14.01
CA GLY A 660 -3.79 39.61 15.20
C GLY A 660 -2.46 39.32 15.92
N ARG A 661 -1.32 39.24 15.20
CA ARG A 661 0.01 39.09 15.84
C ARG A 661 0.40 40.34 16.63
N ASP A 662 0.01 41.52 16.15
CA ASP A 662 0.23 42.77 16.88
C ASP A 662 -0.72 42.91 18.07
N MET A 663 -1.94 42.41 17.97
CA MET A 663 -2.85 42.31 19.11
C MET A 663 -2.29 41.41 20.21
N GLN A 664 -1.69 40.27 19.83
CA GLN A 664 -1.01 39.39 20.79
C GLN A 664 0.18 40.07 21.45
N THR A 665 0.99 40.80 20.67
CA THR A 665 2.09 41.61 21.20
C THR A 665 1.57 42.63 22.22
N LEU A 666 0.54 43.41 21.87
CA LEU A 666 -0.08 44.38 22.77
C LEU A 666 -0.66 43.73 24.03
N ALA A 667 -1.36 42.60 23.89
CA ALA A 667 -1.88 41.86 25.04
C ALA A 667 -0.75 41.38 25.97
N GLY A 668 0.38 40.95 25.40
CA GLY A 668 1.59 40.60 26.14
C GLY A 668 2.17 41.79 26.92
N VAL A 669 2.30 42.95 26.27
CA VAL A 669 2.77 44.19 26.94
C VAL A 669 1.80 44.63 28.04
N VAL A 670 0.49 44.53 27.80
CA VAL A 670 -0.53 44.81 28.82
C VAL A 670 -0.37 43.86 30.01
N THR A 671 -0.17 42.56 29.74
CA THR A 671 0.04 41.56 30.79
C THR A 671 1.30 41.88 31.59
N GLU A 672 2.42 42.17 30.94
CA GLU A 672 3.67 42.56 31.60
C GLU A 672 3.49 43.82 32.46
N TYR A 673 2.78 44.83 31.97
CA TYR A 673 2.49 46.05 32.72
C TYR A 673 1.61 45.78 33.95
N VAL A 674 0.54 45.00 33.80
CA VAL A 674 -0.40 44.71 34.91
C VAL A 674 0.29 43.88 35.99
N TYR A 675 1.03 42.82 35.61
CA TYR A 675 1.74 41.96 36.57
C TYR A 675 2.99 42.62 37.16
N GLY A 676 3.66 43.50 36.41
CA GLY A 676 4.84 44.23 36.87
C GLY A 676 4.55 45.35 37.88
N ASN A 677 3.31 45.83 37.94
CA ASN A 677 2.87 46.88 38.86
C ASN A 677 2.09 46.34 40.08
N ILE A 678 2.15 45.03 40.36
CA ILE A 678 1.57 44.45 41.58
C ILE A 678 2.50 44.73 42.77
N ASP A 679 2.19 45.77 43.55
CA ASP A 679 2.90 46.09 44.80
C ASP A 679 2.48 45.13 45.93
N GLY A 680 3.26 44.06 46.13
CA GLY A 680 3.22 43.21 47.33
C GLY A 680 2.01 42.27 47.46
N PHE A 681 2.28 41.04 47.88
CA PHE A 681 1.27 39.96 48.04
C PHE A 681 0.14 40.28 49.04
N GLU A 682 0.27 41.30 49.88
CA GLU A 682 -0.65 41.57 51.00
C GLU A 682 -1.86 42.46 50.67
N GLN A 683 -1.87 43.18 49.53
CA GLN A 683 -3.04 44.01 49.13
C GLN A 683 -4.06 43.25 48.26
N TRP A 684 -3.81 41.97 47.95
CA TRP A 684 -4.63 41.18 47.01
C TRP A 684 -5.87 40.54 47.66
N GLN A 685 -6.53 41.23 48.59
CA GLN A 685 -7.84 40.83 49.07
C GLN A 685 -8.94 41.36 48.13
N GLY A 686 -9.12 40.69 46.99
CA GLY A 686 -10.38 40.68 46.26
C GLY A 686 -10.62 41.73 45.16
N ARG A 687 -9.61 42.50 44.71
CA ARG A 687 -9.71 43.29 43.46
C ARG A 687 -9.10 42.48 42.32
N GLY A 688 -9.90 42.11 41.32
CA GLY A 688 -9.44 41.40 40.12
C GLY A 688 -8.38 42.18 39.34
N LEU A 689 -7.56 41.50 38.53
CA LEU A 689 -6.55 42.14 37.70
C LEU A 689 -7.22 43.07 36.69
N CYS A 690 -6.77 44.32 36.63
CA CYS A 690 -7.41 45.32 35.80
C CYS A 690 -6.42 46.32 35.21
N ILE A 691 -6.76 46.86 34.03
CA ILE A 691 -6.02 47.95 33.39
C ILE A 691 -6.97 49.11 33.10
N THR A 692 -6.52 50.35 33.32
CA THR A 692 -7.30 51.54 32.96
C THR A 692 -7.18 51.82 31.46
N ARG A 693 -8.20 52.45 30.87
CA ARG A 693 -8.14 52.88 29.46
C ARG A 693 -6.99 53.87 29.20
N LYS A 694 -6.65 54.72 30.17
CA LYS A 694 -5.52 55.67 30.09
C LYS A 694 -4.18 54.96 29.96
N ASP A 695 -3.97 53.92 30.76
CA ASP A 695 -2.73 53.12 30.70
C ASP A 695 -2.67 52.32 29.40
N LEU A 696 -3.80 51.76 28.94
CA LEU A 696 -3.86 51.08 27.66
C LEU A 696 -3.54 52.02 26.48
N ILE A 697 -4.10 53.24 26.48
CA ILE A 697 -3.78 54.27 25.48
C ILE A 697 -2.28 54.60 25.50
N ARG A 698 -1.67 54.72 26.69
CA ARG A 698 -0.23 54.95 26.83
C ARG A 698 0.59 53.82 26.19
N LEU A 699 0.28 52.56 26.50
CA LEU A 699 0.97 51.41 25.92
C LEU A 699 0.80 51.34 24.39
N MET A 700 -0.39 51.66 23.88
CA MET A 700 -0.64 51.74 22.44
C MET A 700 0.16 52.87 21.77
N ARG A 701 0.28 54.04 22.42
CA ARG A 701 1.13 55.15 21.95
C ARG A 701 2.59 54.76 21.92
N ASP A 702 3.08 54.07 22.97
CA ASP A 702 4.46 53.61 23.04
C ASP A 702 4.78 52.64 21.88
N MET A 703 3.88 51.69 21.59
CA MET A 703 4.00 50.80 20.44
C MET A 703 4.03 51.57 19.10
N LEU A 704 3.15 52.57 18.95
CA LEU A 704 3.11 53.40 17.74
C LEU A 704 4.41 54.20 17.57
N GLN A 705 4.93 54.80 18.63
CA GLN A 705 6.19 55.54 18.62
C GLN A 705 7.39 54.65 18.29
N GLN A 706 7.47 53.44 18.85
CA GLN A 706 8.52 52.47 18.54
C GLN A 706 8.51 52.11 17.04
N ARG A 707 7.32 51.95 16.45
CA ARG A 707 7.18 51.65 15.02
C ARG A 707 7.49 52.81 14.10
N MET A 708 7.17 54.04 14.53
CA MET A 708 7.51 55.25 13.77
C MET A 708 9.01 55.57 13.82
N LYS A 709 9.70 55.35 14.95
CA LYS A 709 11.17 55.52 15.07
C LYS A 709 11.97 54.58 14.16
N GLY A 710 11.39 53.44 13.77
CA GLY A 710 12.01 52.46 12.84
C GLY A 710 11.81 52.74 11.34
N GLY A 711 11.12 53.83 10.95
CA GLY A 711 10.75 54.07 9.54
C GLY A 711 10.41 55.53 9.20
N MET A 712 11.45 56.39 9.15
CA MET A 712 11.54 57.73 8.54
C MET A 712 10.56 58.88 8.93
N ASN A 713 11.20 60.00 9.34
CA ASN A 713 10.80 61.41 9.50
C ASN A 713 9.85 61.85 10.64
N GLU A 714 10.44 62.61 11.58
CA GLU A 714 9.93 63.29 12.79
C GLU A 714 8.76 64.30 12.61
N VAL A 715 8.05 64.33 11.48
CA VAL A 715 7.10 65.43 11.20
C VAL A 715 5.68 65.17 11.75
N VAL A 716 5.34 63.95 12.16
CA VAL A 716 3.96 63.61 12.61
C VAL A 716 3.76 63.71 14.13
N LEU A 717 4.82 63.92 14.92
CA LEU A 717 4.74 63.95 16.38
C LEU A 717 4.06 65.22 16.97
N LYS A 718 3.64 66.19 16.14
CA LYS A 718 3.03 67.46 16.62
C LYS A 718 1.50 67.54 16.54
N GLU A 719 0.81 66.54 16.01
CA GLU A 719 -0.67 66.52 15.97
C GLU A 719 -1.31 65.54 16.97
N VAL A 720 -0.52 65.00 17.92
CA VAL A 720 -0.95 63.97 18.88
C VAL A 720 -1.09 64.48 20.33
N ASP A 721 -0.78 65.74 20.59
CA ASP A 721 -1.04 66.39 21.90
C ASP A 721 -2.40 67.09 21.95
#